data_AF-A0A3M6ZHT6-F1
#
_entry.id   AF-A0A3M6ZHT6-F1
#
_cell.length_a   1.000
_cell.length_b   1.000
_cell.length_c   1.000
_cell.angle_alpha   90.00
_cell.angle_beta   90.00
_cell.angle_gamma   90.00
#
_symmetry.space_group_name_H-M   'P 1'
#
loop_
_entity.id
_entity.type
_entity.pdbx_description
1 polymer ?
#
loop_
_entity_poly.entity_id
_entity_poly.type
_entity_poly.pdbx_seq_one_letter_code
_entity_poly.pdbx_strand_id
1 'polypeptide(L)'
;MVRNSTRRVTALALANVLLLLAALVFAVGFFPFKPLLPGLATFEDVQEQEIWGDQQPEVIFDRVVFMVVDALRADFVYGRHSGFAFTQELIRSGAAIPFTAHATPPTVTMPRVKAITTGSVPSFADLIFNLDESGSGSTLATQDTWLAQIKAKGGKLVFYGDDTWLRLFPSEEQDGFFERHDGTSSFFVSDFTEVDNNVTRHVPEELARSDWNAMIMHYLGLDHIGHKTGPQGPNMPAKQKEMDGIVREIYEAMEKDESHKNTLLVLAGDHGMNAGGNHGGSGPGETEPALLFASPKLKTRRSKKDYLCPTEPREGTDYHFYRKVEQSDIVPTFAGLMGLPISKNSLGVFMAEFYGLWTDAKKGAQLAHQNAKQIRHIVEAAYGPASFHRQVEKWEACYAATRPDCEAASTEEEELAAMWAQANLALQASLKAQNPDWHALGELFTGFTLAAQNSLSSVASSYDMSKMICGILFSAASLGLTILSFRHVWPPSAAGVFLGLTSSLYGVMMFASSYVEEEQHFWYWLTPACMVIMSVVILRKPQGTERRVTVATAALVIIAVHRVVERWNQTGQKHTGAPDIVHGFFPRHFVLMWMLILITYGYICYALARRTFLDLIAPEAAVVLAVAIVVPALVFKLNFTQADAPELVQGLAYKIREWTASFSLVGQAQVAFALQFLAAIMVVFMAVSLSRGTILAQPGGPAVRITLAERLHYLLTLFLTMQSRAPNIPLFLGMEAQRIALFNLFDFSSNTHNQLEESKRDSDVSSTALGVVTLLLSHTYFFCFGGSNSISSVDLSNAYNGVSDYNIVAVGLLLFAGNWTGPIWWCSAAVSATFSKPTRSAERLIRKVFANGGRDWIAQERQMLREQAAVSQTKAVAEVPDHWLAYVSCMTASVSLRSWRRVPCSEPICSSGRFSARNTYSAWHGRWAGML
;
A
#
# COMPACT_ATOMS: atom_id res chain seq x y z
N MET A 1 26.08 -39.57 -5.75
CA MET A 1 25.40 -38.67 -6.71
C MET A 1 23.96 -38.37 -6.30
N VAL A 2 23.04 -39.35 -6.21
CA VAL A 2 21.64 -39.14 -5.75
C VAL A 2 21.57 -38.41 -4.40
N ARG A 3 22.40 -38.82 -3.43
CA ARG A 3 22.45 -38.23 -2.07
C ARG A 3 22.83 -36.73 -2.03
N ASN A 4 23.58 -36.22 -3.02
CA ASN A 4 23.93 -34.78 -3.10
C ASN A 4 22.81 -33.96 -3.78
N SER A 5 22.11 -34.52 -4.77
CA SER A 5 20.94 -33.89 -5.38
C SER A 5 19.78 -33.78 -4.38
N THR A 6 19.47 -34.87 -3.65
CA THR A 6 18.42 -34.86 -2.61
C THR A 6 18.73 -33.82 -1.53
N ARG A 7 19.97 -33.74 -1.05
CA ARG A 7 20.39 -32.73 -0.05
C ARG A 7 20.15 -31.29 -0.53
N ARG A 8 20.48 -30.98 -1.79
CA ARG A 8 20.30 -29.64 -2.37
C ARG A 8 18.82 -29.28 -2.52
N VAL A 9 18.00 -30.21 -2.97
CA VAL A 9 16.54 -30.02 -3.08
C VAL A 9 15.91 -29.84 -1.71
N THR A 10 16.26 -30.68 -0.73
CA THR A 10 15.76 -30.57 0.65
C THR A 10 16.19 -29.26 1.30
N ALA A 11 17.45 -28.83 1.12
CA ALA A 11 17.94 -27.56 1.64
C ALA A 11 17.16 -26.36 1.05
N LEU A 12 16.88 -26.39 -0.26
CA LEU A 12 16.13 -25.33 -0.93
C LEU A 12 14.66 -25.31 -0.51
N ALA A 13 14.01 -26.47 -0.37
CA ALA A 13 12.65 -26.57 0.15
C ALA A 13 12.56 -26.02 1.59
N LEU A 14 13.49 -26.42 2.46
CA LEU A 14 13.54 -25.92 3.83
C LEU A 14 13.79 -24.40 3.88
N ALA A 15 14.67 -23.87 3.00
CA ALA A 15 14.94 -22.44 2.90
C ALA A 15 13.68 -21.62 2.55
N ASN A 16 12.85 -22.12 1.62
CA ASN A 16 11.62 -21.45 1.21
C ASN A 16 10.53 -21.50 2.30
N VAL A 17 10.36 -22.64 2.98
CA VAL A 17 9.46 -22.73 4.15
C VAL A 17 9.90 -21.78 5.26
N LEU A 18 11.21 -21.72 5.53
CA LEU A 18 11.77 -20.86 6.56
C LEU A 18 11.62 -19.37 6.22
N LEU A 19 11.61 -18.98 4.95
CA LEU A 19 11.30 -17.60 4.54
C LEU A 19 9.87 -17.19 4.86
N LEU A 20 8.89 -18.06 4.61
CA LEU A 20 7.50 -17.79 4.95
C LEU A 20 7.32 -17.65 6.46
N LEU A 21 7.94 -18.53 7.25
CA LEU A 21 7.95 -18.45 8.71
C LEU A 21 8.66 -17.18 9.20
N ALA A 22 9.80 -16.82 8.59
CA ALA A 22 10.53 -15.60 8.91
C ALA A 22 9.67 -14.35 8.72
N ALA A 23 8.98 -14.26 7.58
CA ALA A 23 8.08 -13.15 7.27
C ALA A 23 6.90 -13.08 8.25
N LEU A 24 6.26 -14.21 8.57
CA LEU A 24 5.12 -14.26 9.48
C LEU A 24 5.52 -13.88 10.92
N VAL A 25 6.61 -14.44 11.44
CA VAL A 25 7.09 -14.13 12.79
C VAL A 25 7.52 -12.67 12.91
N PHE A 26 8.19 -12.14 11.88
CA PHE A 26 8.52 -10.72 11.81
C PHE A 26 7.26 -9.86 11.81
N ALA A 27 6.26 -10.18 10.98
CA ALA A 27 5.01 -9.45 10.89
C ALA A 27 4.23 -9.42 12.21
N VAL A 28 4.14 -10.55 12.93
CA VAL A 28 3.50 -10.61 14.25
C VAL A 28 4.22 -9.73 15.28
N GLY A 29 5.56 -9.62 15.20
CA GLY A 29 6.30 -8.71 16.07
C GLY A 29 6.19 -7.25 15.67
N PHE A 30 6.07 -6.99 14.37
CA PHE A 30 5.97 -5.66 13.80
C PHE A 30 4.56 -5.04 13.97
N PHE A 31 3.51 -5.86 14.07
CA PHE A 31 2.11 -5.42 14.25
C PHE A 31 1.52 -5.89 15.61
N PRO A 32 1.95 -5.33 16.75
CA PRO A 32 1.42 -5.68 18.07
C PRO A 32 -0.02 -5.17 18.27
N PHE A 33 -0.85 -5.96 18.97
CA PHE A 33 -2.18 -5.54 19.40
C PHE A 33 -2.06 -4.63 20.64
N LYS A 34 -2.63 -3.42 20.60
CA LYS A 34 -2.62 -2.51 21.75
C LYS A 34 -3.80 -2.84 22.69
N PRO A 35 -3.55 -3.13 23.98
CA PRO A 35 -4.63 -3.22 24.95
C PRO A 35 -5.24 -1.83 25.17
N LEU A 36 -6.57 -1.73 25.05
CA LEU A 36 -7.34 -0.51 25.31
C LEU A 36 -7.97 -0.57 26.71
N LEU A 37 -8.10 0.58 27.37
CA LEU A 37 -8.86 0.70 28.61
C LEU A 37 -10.36 0.45 28.32
N PRO A 38 -11.03 -0.45 29.05
CA PRO A 38 -12.41 -0.82 28.76
C PRO A 38 -13.44 0.18 29.32
N GLY A 39 -14.62 0.19 28.70
CA GLY A 39 -15.79 0.97 29.12
C GLY A 39 -15.74 2.46 28.76
N LEU A 40 -16.86 3.15 28.98
CA LEU A 40 -17.00 4.59 28.75
C LEU A 40 -16.39 5.41 29.89
N ALA A 41 -15.79 6.54 29.57
CA ALA A 41 -15.34 7.54 30.53
C ALA A 41 -16.53 8.17 31.25
N THR A 42 -16.30 8.54 32.51
CA THR A 42 -17.24 9.28 33.36
C THR A 42 -16.57 10.53 33.89
N PHE A 43 -17.34 11.51 34.34
CA PHE A 43 -16.76 12.67 35.02
C PHE A 43 -16.06 12.28 36.32
N GLU A 44 -16.52 11.22 37.01
CA GLU A 44 -15.89 10.70 38.24
C GLU A 44 -14.44 10.26 38.02
N ASP A 45 -14.10 9.78 36.82
CA ASP A 45 -12.74 9.35 36.47
C ASP A 45 -11.71 10.50 36.55
N VAL A 46 -12.15 11.75 36.36
CA VAL A 46 -11.28 12.94 36.27
C VAL A 46 -11.63 14.07 37.23
N GLN A 47 -12.83 14.06 37.83
CA GLN A 47 -13.31 15.12 38.70
C GLN A 47 -12.66 15.03 40.08
N GLU A 48 -12.11 16.14 40.52
CA GLU A 48 -11.59 16.30 41.88
C GLU A 48 -12.43 17.35 42.59
N GLN A 49 -13.51 16.88 43.24
CA GLN A 49 -14.47 17.72 43.94
C GLN A 49 -13.79 18.61 45.00
N GLU A 50 -12.75 18.10 45.66
CA GLU A 50 -11.99 18.87 46.66
C GLU A 50 -11.23 20.06 46.05
N ILE A 51 -10.89 20.00 44.76
CA ILE A 51 -10.08 21.03 44.08
C ILE A 51 -10.96 22.00 43.29
N TRP A 52 -11.89 21.46 42.49
CA TRP A 52 -12.68 22.24 41.52
C TRP A 52 -14.15 22.41 41.95
N GLY A 53 -14.60 21.70 42.98
CA GLY A 53 -16.00 21.64 43.40
C GLY A 53 -16.85 20.72 42.50
N ASP A 54 -18.16 20.75 42.72
CA ASP A 54 -19.12 19.92 41.97
C ASP A 54 -19.46 20.46 40.58
N GLN A 55 -19.07 21.70 40.28
CA GLN A 55 -19.48 22.38 39.05
C GLN A 55 -18.51 22.09 37.89
N GLN A 56 -19.03 21.45 36.85
CA GLN A 56 -18.35 21.36 35.55
C GLN A 56 -18.41 22.72 34.84
N PRO A 57 -17.44 23.01 33.95
CA PRO A 57 -17.53 24.16 33.05
C PRO A 57 -18.85 24.17 32.28
N GLU A 58 -19.37 25.37 32.00
CA GLU A 58 -20.66 25.49 31.32
C GLU A 58 -20.57 24.98 29.89
N VAL A 59 -21.62 24.28 29.44
CA VAL A 59 -21.74 23.77 28.08
C VAL A 59 -21.86 24.95 27.11
N ILE A 60 -20.99 25.01 26.11
CA ILE A 60 -21.01 26.08 25.11
C ILE A 60 -21.92 25.71 23.93
N PHE A 61 -21.88 24.44 23.52
CA PHE A 61 -22.65 23.90 22.40
C PHE A 61 -23.42 22.65 22.85
N ASP A 62 -24.71 22.58 22.53
CA ASP A 62 -25.58 21.43 22.78
C ASP A 62 -25.77 20.56 21.53
N ARG A 63 -25.35 21.08 20.37
CA ARG A 63 -25.39 20.41 19.06
C ARG A 63 -24.09 20.54 18.28
N VAL A 64 -23.79 19.53 17.48
CA VAL A 64 -22.69 19.53 16.52
C VAL A 64 -23.13 19.07 15.14
N VAL A 65 -22.71 19.79 14.10
CA VAL A 65 -22.72 19.31 12.72
C VAL A 65 -21.29 18.95 12.36
N PHE A 66 -21.03 17.66 12.19
CA PHE A 66 -19.72 17.11 11.87
C PHE A 66 -19.66 16.74 10.39
N MET A 67 -19.17 17.66 9.57
CA MET A 67 -19.03 17.49 8.12
C MET A 67 -17.62 16.99 7.80
N VAL A 68 -17.53 15.71 7.48
CA VAL A 68 -16.31 15.08 6.98
C VAL A 68 -16.31 15.11 5.46
N VAL A 69 -15.22 15.56 4.87
CA VAL A 69 -15.03 15.51 3.41
C VAL A 69 -13.78 14.68 3.14
N ASP A 70 -13.95 13.56 2.46
CA ASP A 70 -12.88 12.60 2.16
C ASP A 70 -11.81 13.27 1.27
N ALA A 71 -10.55 13.05 1.63
CA ALA A 71 -9.36 13.62 0.98
C ALA A 71 -9.32 15.16 0.90
N LEU A 72 -9.92 15.86 1.87
CA LEU A 72 -9.93 17.33 1.97
C LEU A 72 -8.57 17.90 2.38
N ARG A 73 -7.67 18.05 1.42
CA ARG A 73 -6.36 18.71 1.60
C ARG A 73 -6.49 20.15 2.11
N ALA A 74 -5.53 20.58 2.93
CA ALA A 74 -5.54 21.94 3.50
C ALA A 74 -5.56 23.07 2.44
N ASP A 75 -4.87 22.88 1.30
CA ASP A 75 -4.84 23.87 0.22
C ASP A 75 -6.18 24.04 -0.50
N PHE A 76 -7.03 23.01 -0.48
CA PHE A 76 -8.38 23.08 -1.04
C PHE A 76 -9.26 24.06 -0.28
N VAL A 77 -9.01 24.30 1.01
CA VAL A 77 -9.80 25.24 1.82
C VAL A 77 -9.08 26.58 1.95
N TYR A 78 -7.78 26.57 2.30
CA TYR A 78 -7.05 27.78 2.73
C TYR A 78 -6.27 28.48 1.63
N GLY A 79 -5.96 27.78 0.54
CA GLY A 79 -5.13 28.29 -0.55
C GLY A 79 -5.81 29.36 -1.40
N ARG A 80 -5.03 30.08 -2.21
CA ARG A 80 -5.55 31.15 -3.10
C ARG A 80 -6.45 30.63 -4.23
N HIS A 81 -6.25 29.39 -4.65
CA HIS A 81 -7.02 28.76 -5.73
C HIS A 81 -8.16 27.87 -5.23
N SER A 82 -8.47 27.97 -3.93
CA SER A 82 -9.54 27.25 -3.25
C SER A 82 -10.93 27.60 -3.81
N GLY A 83 -11.80 26.59 -3.90
CA GLY A 83 -13.23 26.75 -4.13
C GLY A 83 -14.04 27.16 -2.90
N PHE A 84 -13.43 27.20 -1.71
CA PHE A 84 -14.07 27.43 -0.41
C PHE A 84 -14.18 28.92 -0.02
N ALA A 85 -14.70 29.74 -0.93
CA ALA A 85 -14.69 31.20 -0.75
C ALA A 85 -15.49 31.69 0.49
N PHE A 86 -16.64 31.07 0.78
CA PHE A 86 -17.46 31.42 1.95
C PHE A 86 -16.78 30.97 3.24
N THR A 87 -16.23 29.77 3.26
CA THR A 87 -15.48 29.26 4.41
C THR A 87 -14.28 30.16 4.75
N GLN A 88 -13.56 30.65 3.73
CA GLN A 88 -12.49 31.64 3.93
C GLN A 88 -13.00 32.97 4.51
N GLU A 89 -14.23 33.38 4.20
CA GLU A 89 -14.88 34.55 4.79
C GLU A 89 -15.20 34.34 6.28
N LEU A 90 -15.65 33.14 6.66
CA LEU A 90 -15.86 32.79 8.07
C LEU A 90 -14.56 32.89 8.87
N ILE A 91 -13.44 32.47 8.29
CA ILE A 91 -12.10 32.60 8.90
C ILE A 91 -11.77 34.09 9.10
N ARG A 92 -11.89 34.91 8.05
CA ARG A 92 -11.58 36.36 8.10
C ARG A 92 -12.45 37.11 9.10
N SER A 93 -13.74 36.78 9.17
CA SER A 93 -14.68 37.42 10.11
C SER A 93 -14.47 36.97 11.57
N GLY A 94 -13.68 35.91 11.79
CA GLY A 94 -13.47 35.27 13.10
C GLY A 94 -14.63 34.39 13.56
N ALA A 95 -15.61 34.15 12.68
CA ALA A 95 -16.68 33.18 12.85
C ALA A 95 -16.18 31.73 12.83
N ALA A 96 -14.98 31.50 12.31
CA ALA A 96 -14.33 30.20 12.28
C ALA A 96 -12.89 30.23 12.80
N ILE A 97 -12.42 29.09 13.28
CA ILE A 97 -11.06 28.84 13.78
C ILE A 97 -10.43 27.76 12.91
N PRO A 98 -9.42 28.10 12.07
CA PRO A 98 -8.79 27.15 11.17
C PRO A 98 -7.56 26.47 11.77
N PHE A 99 -7.37 25.21 11.39
CA PHE A 99 -6.23 24.38 11.73
C PHE A 99 -5.75 23.59 10.51
N THR A 100 -4.47 23.23 10.52
CA THR A 100 -3.97 22.13 9.67
C THR A 100 -4.02 20.88 10.52
N ALA A 101 -4.93 19.96 10.24
CA ALA A 101 -4.94 18.68 10.95
C ALA A 101 -3.76 17.82 10.51
N HIS A 102 -3.31 16.93 11.39
CA HIS A 102 -2.34 15.91 11.07
C HIS A 102 -3.01 14.53 11.14
N ALA A 103 -3.04 13.87 9.99
CA ALA A 103 -3.56 12.54 9.78
C ALA A 103 -2.39 11.55 9.73
N THR A 104 -2.04 10.96 10.88
CA THR A 104 -0.97 9.96 10.97
C THR A 104 -1.22 8.80 10.00
N PRO A 105 -0.22 8.23 9.31
CA PRO A 105 -0.44 7.06 8.45
C PRO A 105 -0.95 5.83 9.23
N PRO A 106 -1.74 4.92 8.61
CA PRO A 106 -2.22 4.98 7.23
C PRO A 106 -3.32 6.03 7.05
N THR A 107 -3.18 6.85 6.01
CA THR A 107 -4.11 7.92 5.60
C THR A 107 -5.24 7.33 4.76
N VAL A 108 -6.02 6.43 5.37
CA VAL A 108 -7.17 5.75 4.77
C VAL A 108 -8.40 6.02 5.62
N THR A 109 -9.55 6.23 4.98
CA THR A 109 -10.82 6.64 5.57
C THR A 109 -11.17 5.96 6.91
N MET A 110 -11.31 4.63 6.96
CA MET A 110 -11.73 3.93 8.18
C MET A 110 -10.77 4.15 9.37
N PRO A 111 -9.43 3.91 9.27
CA PRO A 111 -8.50 4.25 10.34
C PRO A 111 -8.61 5.71 10.81
N ARG A 112 -8.84 6.66 9.89
CA ARG A 112 -8.91 8.09 10.21
C ARG A 112 -10.20 8.46 10.94
N VAL A 113 -11.35 7.96 10.48
CA VAL A 113 -12.64 8.12 11.17
C VAL A 113 -12.56 7.54 12.58
N LYS A 114 -11.92 6.38 12.76
CA LYS A 114 -11.65 5.79 14.09
C LYS A 114 -10.79 6.71 14.97
N ALA A 115 -9.74 7.31 14.42
CA ALA A 115 -8.88 8.25 15.16
C ALA A 115 -9.64 9.50 15.62
N ILE A 116 -10.41 10.10 14.71
CA ILE A 116 -11.20 11.31 14.95
C ILE A 116 -12.29 11.09 16.01
N THR A 117 -12.86 9.89 16.08
CA THR A 117 -13.97 9.58 17.00
C THR A 117 -13.51 9.08 18.37
N THR A 118 -12.43 8.30 18.43
CA THR A 118 -11.90 7.73 19.69
C THR A 118 -10.82 8.60 20.33
N GLY A 119 -10.13 9.43 19.54
CA GLY A 119 -8.96 10.19 19.98
C GLY A 119 -7.68 9.34 20.03
N SER A 120 -7.72 8.08 19.56
CA SER A 120 -6.58 7.18 19.57
C SER A 120 -5.75 7.26 18.28
N VAL A 121 -4.49 6.82 18.34
CA VAL A 121 -3.64 6.69 17.16
C VAL A 121 -3.87 5.34 16.50
N PRO A 122 -4.23 5.31 15.19
CA PRO A 122 -4.50 4.06 14.49
C PRO A 122 -3.26 3.19 14.35
N SER A 123 -3.51 1.89 14.19
CA SER A 123 -2.51 0.87 13.94
C SER A 123 -2.58 0.41 12.48
N PHE A 124 -1.48 -0.15 11.96
CA PHE A 124 -1.50 -0.83 10.67
C PHE A 124 -2.43 -2.05 10.65
N ALA A 125 -2.75 -2.64 11.80
CA ALA A 125 -3.75 -3.71 11.88
C ALA A 125 -5.16 -3.19 11.50
N ASP A 126 -5.47 -1.92 11.78
CA ASP A 126 -6.74 -1.31 11.37
C ASP A 126 -6.89 -1.25 9.84
N LEU A 127 -5.79 -1.19 9.08
CA LEU A 127 -5.82 -1.31 7.62
C LEU A 127 -6.19 -2.73 7.16
N ILE A 128 -5.71 -3.76 7.85
CA ILE A 128 -6.04 -5.15 7.55
C ILE A 128 -7.52 -5.40 7.84
N PHE A 129 -8.02 -4.88 8.96
CA PHE A 129 -9.45 -4.98 9.31
C PHE A 129 -10.35 -4.12 8.40
N ASN A 130 -9.84 -3.01 7.83
CA ASN A 130 -10.56 -2.26 6.81
C ASN A 130 -10.84 -3.09 5.53
N LEU A 131 -9.95 -4.02 5.21
CA LEU A 131 -10.14 -4.94 4.10
C LEU A 131 -11.12 -6.07 4.44
N ASP A 132 -11.52 -6.25 5.71
CA ASP A 132 -12.50 -7.25 6.17
C ASP A 132 -13.90 -6.64 6.27
N GLU A 133 -14.69 -6.74 5.20
CA GLU A 133 -16.08 -6.25 5.19
C GLU A 133 -17.04 -7.07 6.06
N SER A 134 -16.61 -8.24 6.56
CA SER A 134 -17.46 -9.22 7.24
C SER A 134 -17.20 -9.38 8.75
N GLY A 135 -16.12 -8.79 9.26
CA GLY A 135 -15.61 -9.06 10.60
C GLY A 135 -16.03 -8.06 11.67
N SER A 136 -16.28 -8.55 12.88
CA SER A 136 -16.41 -7.75 14.12
C SER A 136 -15.11 -7.06 14.56
N GLY A 137 -14.06 -7.09 13.73
CA GLY A 137 -12.73 -6.54 14.05
C GLY A 137 -12.61 -5.03 13.87
N SER A 138 -13.51 -4.42 13.09
CA SER A 138 -13.55 -2.98 12.80
C SER A 138 -14.51 -2.20 13.72
N THR A 139 -15.45 -2.87 14.39
CA THR A 139 -16.49 -2.21 15.20
C THR A 139 -15.92 -1.41 16.38
N LEU A 140 -16.53 -0.25 16.64
CA LEU A 140 -16.29 0.60 17.80
C LEU A 140 -17.40 0.48 18.85
N ALA A 141 -18.32 -0.49 18.72
CA ALA A 141 -19.45 -0.65 19.65
C ALA A 141 -19.03 -0.73 21.12
N THR A 142 -17.84 -1.25 21.41
CA THR A 142 -17.30 -1.38 22.77
C THR A 142 -16.26 -0.33 23.13
N GLN A 143 -15.98 0.62 22.23
CA GLN A 143 -14.96 1.65 22.41
C GLN A 143 -15.58 3.00 22.80
N ASP A 144 -14.88 3.70 23.66
CA ASP A 144 -15.24 5.05 24.08
C ASP A 144 -14.97 6.05 22.94
N THR A 145 -16.02 6.78 22.55
CA THR A 145 -16.00 7.81 21.52
C THR A 145 -16.84 9.00 21.96
N TRP A 146 -16.60 10.18 21.42
CA TRP A 146 -17.46 11.34 21.71
C TRP A 146 -18.92 11.11 21.29
N LEU A 147 -19.17 10.27 20.28
CA LEU A 147 -20.52 9.84 19.87
C LEU A 147 -21.18 8.96 20.93
N ALA A 148 -20.46 7.95 21.41
CA ALA A 148 -20.94 7.09 22.50
C ALA A 148 -21.22 7.90 23.77
N GLN A 149 -20.40 8.94 24.06
CA GLN A 149 -20.62 9.85 25.19
C GLN A 149 -21.91 10.69 25.03
N ILE A 150 -22.24 11.14 23.81
CA ILE A 150 -23.53 11.82 23.55
C ILE A 150 -24.69 10.85 23.77
N LYS A 151 -24.62 9.62 23.26
CA LYS A 151 -25.66 8.59 23.44
C LYS A 151 -25.84 8.24 24.93
N ALA A 152 -24.74 8.08 25.68
CA ALA A 152 -24.77 7.81 27.11
C ALA A 152 -25.43 8.94 27.94
N LYS A 153 -25.38 10.19 27.45
CA LYS A 153 -26.09 11.35 28.03
C LYS A 153 -27.58 11.42 27.60
N GLY A 154 -28.06 10.46 26.82
CA GLY A 154 -29.42 10.43 26.26
C GLY A 154 -29.61 11.31 25.02
N GLY A 155 -28.51 11.72 24.37
CA GLY A 155 -28.55 12.50 23.14
C GLY A 155 -28.80 11.65 21.89
N LYS A 156 -29.29 12.29 20.83
CA LYS A 156 -29.63 11.63 19.55
C LYS A 156 -28.60 11.93 18.47
N LEU A 157 -28.26 10.90 17.69
CA LEU A 157 -27.27 10.95 16.62
C LEU A 157 -27.95 10.70 15.27
N VAL A 158 -27.62 11.48 14.24
CA VAL A 158 -28.07 11.25 12.85
C VAL A 158 -26.87 11.22 11.91
N PHE A 159 -26.92 10.38 10.88
CA PHE A 159 -25.77 10.12 10.00
C PHE A 159 -26.15 10.00 8.51
N TYR A 160 -25.40 10.68 7.64
CA TYR A 160 -25.61 10.60 6.19
C TYR A 160 -24.25 10.53 5.46
N GLY A 161 -24.01 9.50 4.64
CA GLY A 161 -22.79 9.38 3.84
C GLY A 161 -22.16 7.99 3.85
N ASP A 162 -20.83 7.92 3.80
CA ASP A 162 -20.06 6.67 3.71
C ASP A 162 -20.49 5.57 4.72
N ASP A 163 -20.89 4.40 4.20
CA ASP A 163 -21.29 3.21 4.97
C ASP A 163 -20.26 2.72 6.00
N THR A 164 -19.00 3.13 5.90
CA THR A 164 -17.94 2.91 6.89
C THR A 164 -18.40 3.29 8.29
N TRP A 165 -19.16 4.38 8.45
CA TRP A 165 -19.71 4.78 9.76
C TRP A 165 -20.69 3.77 10.31
N LEU A 166 -21.57 3.20 9.47
CA LEU A 166 -22.54 2.18 9.89
C LEU A 166 -21.84 0.86 10.27
N ARG A 167 -20.69 0.56 9.68
CA ARG A 167 -19.84 -0.58 10.05
C ARG A 167 -19.13 -0.35 11.39
N LEU A 168 -18.57 0.85 11.59
CA LEU A 168 -17.91 1.22 12.84
C LEU A 168 -18.91 1.31 14.00
N PHE A 169 -20.15 1.75 13.75
CA PHE A 169 -21.19 1.96 14.75
C PHE A 169 -22.49 1.20 14.42
N PRO A 170 -22.50 -0.15 14.57
CA PRO A 170 -23.61 -0.99 14.16
C PRO A 170 -24.84 -0.84 15.06
N SER A 171 -26.02 -1.09 14.48
CA SER A 171 -27.34 -0.93 15.12
C SER A 171 -27.77 -2.11 16.01
N GLU A 172 -26.87 -3.03 16.38
CA GLU A 172 -27.23 -4.28 17.10
C GLU A 172 -27.65 -4.07 18.57
N GLU A 173 -27.53 -2.86 19.11
CA GLU A 173 -28.10 -2.50 20.42
C GLU A 173 -29.62 -2.24 20.33
N GLN A 174 -30.36 -2.53 21.40
CA GLN A 174 -31.84 -2.47 21.47
C GLN A 174 -32.45 -1.13 21.06
N ASP A 175 -31.66 -0.05 21.11
CA ASP A 175 -31.91 1.25 20.50
C ASP A 175 -30.73 1.54 19.55
N GLY A 176 -30.94 1.49 18.23
CA GLY A 176 -29.88 1.62 17.22
C GLY A 176 -28.94 2.82 17.46
N PHE A 177 -27.68 2.75 16.98
CA PHE A 177 -26.68 3.79 17.26
C PHE A 177 -27.04 5.16 16.67
N PHE A 178 -27.59 5.18 15.45
CA PHE A 178 -28.13 6.39 14.80
C PHE A 178 -29.66 6.34 14.79
N GLU A 179 -30.30 7.43 15.20
CA GLU A 179 -31.76 7.62 15.17
C GLU A 179 -32.29 7.64 13.74
N ARG A 180 -31.54 8.32 12.85
CA ARG A 180 -31.79 8.39 11.42
C ARG A 180 -30.46 8.24 10.69
N HIS A 181 -30.46 7.41 9.66
CA HIS A 181 -29.28 7.27 8.83
C HIS A 181 -29.59 6.89 7.38
N ASP A 182 -28.73 7.32 6.46
CA ASP A 182 -28.71 6.87 5.07
C ASP A 182 -27.26 6.74 4.59
N GLY A 183 -26.93 5.53 4.17
CA GLY A 183 -25.57 5.10 3.89
C GLY A 183 -25.29 4.98 2.40
N THR A 184 -24.07 5.32 1.97
CA THR A 184 -23.60 5.19 0.59
C THR A 184 -22.38 4.28 0.51
N SER A 185 -22.38 3.37 -0.47
CA SER A 185 -21.24 2.52 -0.74
C SER A 185 -20.08 3.30 -1.38
N SER A 186 -18.91 3.31 -0.72
CA SER A 186 -17.71 4.04 -1.15
C SER A 186 -16.92 3.38 -2.29
N PHE A 187 -17.29 2.17 -2.71
CA PHE A 187 -16.51 1.41 -3.70
C PHE A 187 -16.79 1.79 -5.16
N PHE A 188 -17.80 2.61 -5.44
CA PHE A 188 -18.10 3.09 -6.80
C PHE A 188 -17.46 4.45 -7.09
N VAL A 189 -16.12 4.45 -7.24
CA VAL A 189 -15.26 5.63 -7.52
C VAL A 189 -15.70 6.42 -8.77
N SER A 190 -16.43 5.79 -9.68
CA SER A 190 -16.91 6.41 -10.92
C SER A 190 -17.96 7.51 -10.73
N ASP A 191 -18.61 7.56 -9.57
CA ASP A 191 -19.65 8.53 -9.28
C ASP A 191 -19.26 9.44 -8.11
N PHE A 192 -18.98 10.70 -8.43
CA PHE A 192 -18.71 11.77 -7.46
C PHE A 192 -19.89 12.74 -7.33
N THR A 193 -21.04 12.46 -7.97
CA THR A 193 -22.20 13.37 -7.95
C THR A 193 -23.39 12.75 -7.22
N GLU A 194 -23.80 11.52 -7.52
CA GLU A 194 -24.97 10.93 -6.84
C GLU A 194 -24.64 10.57 -5.38
N VAL A 195 -23.40 10.16 -5.08
CA VAL A 195 -22.95 9.89 -3.70
C VAL A 195 -23.08 11.11 -2.78
N ASP A 196 -22.61 12.28 -3.23
CA ASP A 196 -22.70 13.51 -2.45
C ASP A 196 -24.13 14.09 -2.44
N ASN A 197 -24.90 13.90 -3.53
CA ASN A 197 -26.33 14.25 -3.54
C ASN A 197 -27.14 13.39 -2.54
N ASN A 198 -26.75 12.14 -2.33
CA ASN A 198 -27.36 11.28 -1.33
C ASN A 198 -27.15 11.87 0.08
N VAL A 199 -26.01 12.47 0.35
CA VAL A 199 -25.83 13.19 1.63
C VAL A 199 -26.62 14.50 1.64
N THR A 200 -26.42 15.32 0.62
CA THR A 200 -26.91 16.71 0.56
C THR A 200 -28.44 16.81 0.64
N ARG A 201 -29.19 15.85 0.07
CA ARG A 201 -30.66 15.90 0.03
C ARG A 201 -31.33 15.91 1.41
N HIS A 202 -30.63 15.43 2.44
CA HIS A 202 -31.14 15.37 3.82
C HIS A 202 -30.88 16.66 4.61
N VAL A 203 -29.95 17.51 4.15
CA VAL A 203 -29.50 18.72 4.87
C VAL A 203 -30.66 19.68 5.17
N PRO A 204 -31.54 20.05 4.21
CA PRO A 204 -32.63 20.98 4.49
C PRO A 204 -33.64 20.43 5.51
N GLU A 205 -33.94 19.13 5.46
CA GLU A 205 -34.90 18.50 6.37
C GLU A 205 -34.33 18.44 7.80
N GLU A 206 -33.07 18.05 7.97
CA GLU A 206 -32.44 17.96 9.29
C GLU A 206 -32.20 19.33 9.93
N LEU A 207 -31.89 20.35 9.12
CA LEU A 207 -31.79 21.73 9.59
C LEU A 207 -33.16 22.32 9.96
N ALA A 208 -34.27 21.79 9.43
CA ALA A 208 -35.61 22.18 9.88
C ALA A 208 -36.03 21.51 11.20
N ARG A 209 -35.24 20.53 11.68
CA ARG A 209 -35.51 19.77 12.91
C ARG A 209 -34.60 20.22 14.05
N SER A 210 -35.05 19.92 15.27
CA SER A 210 -34.34 20.27 16.50
C SER A 210 -34.23 19.09 17.47
N ASP A 211 -34.40 17.86 16.97
CA ASP A 211 -34.53 16.62 17.74
C ASP A 211 -33.22 15.79 17.80
N TRP A 212 -32.09 16.36 17.39
CA TRP A 212 -30.78 15.70 17.39
C TRP A 212 -29.71 16.52 18.12
N ASN A 213 -28.64 15.85 18.54
CA ASN A 213 -27.47 16.45 19.21
C ASN A 213 -26.20 16.36 18.36
N ALA A 214 -26.06 15.35 17.50
CA ALA A 214 -25.01 15.32 16.50
C ALA A 214 -25.57 14.91 15.14
N MET A 215 -25.25 15.70 14.12
CA MET A 215 -25.48 15.37 12.72
C MET A 215 -24.12 15.13 12.05
N ILE A 216 -23.89 13.91 11.57
CA ILE A 216 -22.65 13.51 10.93
C ILE A 216 -22.91 13.38 9.43
N MET A 217 -22.06 14.02 8.63
CA MET A 217 -22.11 13.94 7.17
C MET A 217 -20.75 13.52 6.66
N HIS A 218 -20.69 12.57 5.72
CA HIS A 218 -19.44 12.14 5.11
C HIS A 218 -19.52 12.15 3.58
N TYR A 219 -18.84 13.12 2.96
CA TYR A 219 -18.80 13.33 1.52
C TYR A 219 -17.57 12.67 0.89
N LEU A 220 -17.74 12.05 -0.28
CA LEU A 220 -16.72 11.25 -0.97
C LEU A 220 -16.24 11.88 -2.29
N GLY A 221 -16.95 12.90 -2.80
CA GLY A 221 -16.74 13.39 -4.15
C GLY A 221 -15.35 13.96 -4.43
N LEU A 222 -14.66 14.58 -3.46
CA LEU A 222 -13.29 15.08 -3.66
C LEU A 222 -12.28 13.93 -3.82
N ASP A 223 -12.35 12.91 -2.96
CA ASP A 223 -11.50 11.72 -3.05
C ASP A 223 -11.70 10.98 -4.38
N HIS A 224 -12.97 10.74 -4.77
CA HIS A 224 -13.30 10.10 -6.05
C HIS A 224 -12.73 10.86 -7.26
N ILE A 225 -12.80 12.21 -7.26
CA ILE A 225 -12.18 13.04 -8.32
C ILE A 225 -10.65 12.95 -8.25
N GLY A 226 -10.09 12.89 -7.03
CA GLY A 226 -8.69 12.70 -6.73
C GLY A 226 -8.12 11.45 -7.40
N HIS A 227 -8.63 10.26 -7.05
CA HIS A 227 -8.19 8.99 -7.63
C HIS A 227 -8.28 8.95 -9.16
N LYS A 228 -9.23 9.71 -9.72
CA LYS A 228 -9.52 9.72 -11.14
C LYS A 228 -8.62 10.65 -11.95
N THR A 229 -8.41 11.88 -11.49
CA THR A 229 -7.74 12.94 -12.26
C THR A 229 -6.64 13.68 -11.51
N GLY A 230 -6.39 13.29 -10.26
CA GLY A 230 -5.50 13.97 -9.34
C GLY A 230 -6.12 15.24 -8.71
N PRO A 231 -5.44 15.82 -7.71
CA PRO A 231 -5.91 17.01 -6.98
C PRO A 231 -6.03 18.28 -7.83
N GLN A 232 -5.43 18.30 -9.02
CA GLN A 232 -5.46 19.41 -9.97
C GLN A 232 -6.35 19.12 -11.18
N GLY A 233 -7.19 18.07 -11.09
CA GLY A 233 -8.12 17.69 -12.13
C GLY A 233 -9.17 18.77 -12.43
N PRO A 234 -9.73 18.80 -13.65
CA PRO A 234 -10.64 19.87 -14.10
C PRO A 234 -11.95 19.95 -13.31
N ASN A 235 -12.39 18.84 -12.70
CA ASN A 235 -13.62 18.78 -11.92
C ASN A 235 -13.42 19.20 -10.44
N MET A 236 -12.16 19.24 -9.97
CA MET A 236 -11.84 19.51 -8.57
C MET A 236 -12.35 20.89 -8.08
N PRO A 237 -12.15 22.00 -8.82
CA PRO A 237 -12.61 23.31 -8.36
C PRO A 237 -14.14 23.44 -8.28
N ALA A 238 -14.88 22.75 -9.15
CA ALA A 238 -16.35 22.76 -9.11
C ALA A 238 -16.86 22.02 -7.88
N LYS A 239 -16.28 20.86 -7.57
CA LYS A 239 -16.63 20.08 -6.38
C LYS A 239 -16.26 20.79 -5.07
N GLN A 240 -15.14 21.50 -5.01
CA GLN A 240 -14.81 22.35 -3.84
C GLN A 240 -15.88 23.43 -3.59
N LYS A 241 -16.42 24.06 -4.65
CA LYS A 241 -17.49 25.06 -4.52
C LYS A 241 -18.81 24.45 -4.05
N GLU A 242 -19.10 23.22 -4.45
CA GLU A 242 -20.26 22.47 -3.96
C GLU A 242 -20.17 22.27 -2.44
N MET A 243 -19.03 21.78 -1.95
CA MET A 243 -18.80 21.58 -0.50
C MET A 243 -18.88 22.91 0.28
N ASP A 244 -18.32 23.99 -0.25
CA ASP A 244 -18.44 25.33 0.34
C ASP A 244 -19.90 25.84 0.38
N GLY A 245 -20.70 25.47 -0.62
CA GLY A 245 -22.14 25.75 -0.66
C GLY A 245 -22.89 25.10 0.49
N ILE A 246 -22.53 23.87 0.85
CA ILE A 246 -23.13 23.14 1.97
C ILE A 246 -22.71 23.76 3.31
N VAL A 247 -21.43 24.15 3.46
CA VAL A 247 -20.96 24.92 4.62
C VAL A 247 -21.76 26.21 4.79
N ARG A 248 -22.04 26.91 3.68
CA ARG A 248 -22.88 28.11 3.67
C ARG A 248 -24.30 27.83 4.14
N GLU A 249 -24.95 26.82 3.58
CA GLU A 249 -26.33 26.47 3.93
C GLU A 249 -26.48 26.18 5.43
N ILE A 250 -25.57 25.37 5.99
CA ILE A 250 -25.57 25.04 7.42
C ILE A 250 -25.32 26.29 8.27
N TYR A 251 -24.28 27.07 7.95
CA TYR A 251 -23.93 28.24 8.75
C TYR A 251 -25.03 29.31 8.72
N GLU A 252 -25.65 29.56 7.56
CA GLU A 252 -26.77 30.48 7.45
C GLU A 252 -28.00 30.00 8.23
N ALA A 253 -28.26 28.70 8.30
CA ALA A 253 -29.32 28.15 9.15
C ALA A 253 -29.03 28.40 10.64
N MET A 254 -27.77 28.25 11.07
CA MET A 254 -27.32 28.55 12.43
C MET A 254 -27.46 30.05 12.79
N GLU A 255 -27.38 30.95 11.81
CA GLU A 255 -27.60 32.39 12.04
C GLU A 255 -29.09 32.77 12.04
N LYS A 256 -29.93 32.09 11.27
CA LYS A 256 -31.35 32.44 11.07
C LYS A 256 -32.29 31.78 12.08
N ASP A 257 -32.01 30.54 12.49
CA ASP A 257 -32.85 29.77 13.39
C ASP A 257 -32.29 29.75 14.81
N GLU A 258 -33.04 30.31 15.75
CA GLU A 258 -32.74 30.30 17.19
C GLU A 258 -32.58 28.88 17.75
N SER A 259 -33.22 27.88 17.13
CA SER A 259 -33.09 26.48 17.53
C SER A 259 -31.66 25.94 17.33
N HIS A 260 -30.86 26.57 16.45
CA HIS A 260 -29.49 26.16 16.10
C HIS A 260 -28.40 27.13 16.57
N LYS A 261 -28.73 28.13 17.40
CA LYS A 261 -27.78 29.13 17.89
C LYS A 261 -26.62 28.57 18.73
N ASN A 262 -26.83 27.39 19.33
CA ASN A 262 -25.86 26.67 20.14
C ASN A 262 -25.23 25.50 19.37
N THR A 263 -25.29 25.52 18.04
CA THR A 263 -24.66 24.52 17.19
C THR A 263 -23.21 24.90 16.88
N LEU A 264 -22.36 23.88 16.79
CA LEU A 264 -20.99 23.96 16.30
C LEU A 264 -20.91 23.23 14.95
N LEU A 265 -20.47 23.91 13.89
CA LEU A 265 -20.12 23.27 12.63
C LEU A 265 -18.63 22.92 12.65
N VAL A 266 -18.30 21.68 12.34
CA VAL A 266 -16.92 21.24 12.11
C VAL A 266 -16.79 20.73 10.69
N LEU A 267 -15.91 21.34 9.92
CA LEU A 267 -15.47 20.86 8.62
C LEU A 267 -14.11 20.18 8.81
N ALA A 268 -14.05 18.88 8.54
CA ALA A 268 -12.85 18.07 8.75
C ALA A 268 -12.52 17.24 7.50
N GLY A 269 -11.24 17.23 7.11
CA GLY A 269 -10.71 16.16 6.28
C GLY A 269 -10.22 15.00 7.15
N ASP A 270 -10.56 13.79 6.74
CA ASP A 270 -10.06 12.56 7.33
C ASP A 270 -8.61 12.26 6.88
N HIS A 271 -8.27 12.58 5.63
CA HIS A 271 -6.92 12.64 5.09
C HIS A 271 -6.84 13.64 3.94
N GLY A 272 -5.66 13.77 3.33
CA GLY A 272 -5.48 14.44 2.04
C GLY A 272 -5.21 13.45 0.91
N MET A 273 -4.51 13.88 -0.14
CA MET A 273 -4.09 13.03 -1.26
C MET A 273 -2.76 13.52 -1.84
N ASN A 274 -1.96 12.59 -2.37
CA ASN A 274 -0.73 12.93 -3.08
C ASN A 274 -1.02 13.56 -4.45
N ALA A 275 0.04 13.99 -5.15
CA ALA A 275 -0.08 14.66 -6.44
C ALA A 275 -0.66 13.78 -7.56
N GLY A 276 -0.60 12.45 -7.42
CA GLY A 276 -1.24 11.49 -8.33
C GLY A 276 -2.70 11.18 -7.96
N GLY A 277 -3.22 11.77 -6.88
CA GLY A 277 -4.60 11.55 -6.43
C GLY A 277 -4.81 10.33 -5.55
N ASN A 278 -3.75 9.62 -5.15
CA ASN A 278 -3.87 8.50 -4.22
C ASN A 278 -3.58 8.94 -2.78
N HIS A 279 -3.94 8.10 -1.81
CA HIS A 279 -3.72 8.31 -0.36
C HIS A 279 -3.39 6.98 0.34
N GLY A 280 -3.02 7.01 1.61
CA GLY A 280 -2.57 5.86 2.41
C GLY A 280 -1.10 5.92 2.81
N GLY A 281 -0.33 6.84 2.23
CA GLY A 281 1.08 7.11 2.52
C GLY A 281 1.30 8.17 3.60
N SER A 282 2.55 8.63 3.70
CA SER A 282 3.04 9.59 4.70
C SER A 282 3.43 10.94 4.10
N GLY A 283 3.10 11.21 2.84
CA GLY A 283 3.41 12.49 2.20
C GLY A 283 2.62 13.63 2.84
N PRO A 284 3.16 14.87 2.92
CA PRO A 284 2.45 16.02 3.49
C PRO A 284 1.08 16.27 2.84
N GLY A 285 0.96 16.05 1.52
CA GLY A 285 -0.32 16.16 0.82
C GLY A 285 -1.36 15.15 1.26
N GLU A 286 -0.95 14.01 1.82
CA GLU A 286 -1.83 12.94 2.35
C GLU A 286 -2.11 13.14 3.85
N THR A 287 -1.14 13.69 4.60
CA THR A 287 -1.21 13.78 6.07
C THR A 287 -1.68 15.12 6.60
N GLU A 288 -1.85 16.15 5.75
CA GLU A 288 -2.23 17.50 6.18
C GLU A 288 -3.60 17.96 5.63
N PRO A 289 -4.71 17.37 6.11
CA PRO A 289 -6.05 17.83 5.76
C PRO A 289 -6.45 19.16 6.43
N ALA A 290 -7.48 19.80 5.88
CA ALA A 290 -8.11 20.95 6.51
C ALA A 290 -8.93 20.53 7.74
N LEU A 291 -8.90 21.35 8.80
CA LEU A 291 -9.80 21.24 9.95
C LEU A 291 -10.26 22.63 10.38
N LEU A 292 -11.57 22.83 10.47
CA LEU A 292 -12.17 24.12 10.78
C LEU A 292 -13.36 23.95 11.72
N PHE A 293 -13.45 24.83 12.71
CA PHE A 293 -14.59 24.95 13.60
C PHE A 293 -15.28 26.28 13.37
N ALA A 294 -16.58 26.28 13.12
CA ALA A 294 -17.37 27.46 12.77
C ALA A 294 -18.64 27.56 13.63
N SER A 295 -18.91 28.75 14.15
CA SER A 295 -20.18 29.09 14.80
C SER A 295 -20.31 30.61 14.96
N PRO A 296 -21.52 31.20 14.89
CA PRO A 296 -21.74 32.61 15.21
C PRO A 296 -21.16 33.02 16.57
N LYS A 297 -21.21 32.13 17.58
CA LYS A 297 -20.63 32.36 18.92
C LYS A 297 -19.12 32.59 18.93
N LEU A 298 -18.39 32.08 17.94
CA LEU A 298 -16.93 32.24 17.88
C LEU A 298 -16.53 33.69 17.58
N LYS A 299 -17.42 34.52 17.02
CA LYS A 299 -17.16 35.94 16.71
C LYS A 299 -16.87 36.77 17.97
N THR A 300 -17.43 36.40 19.13
CA THR A 300 -17.40 37.19 20.37
C THR A 300 -16.42 36.65 21.43
N ARG A 301 -15.60 35.65 21.11
CA ARG A 301 -14.66 35.04 22.08
C ARG A 301 -13.57 36.02 22.55
N ARG A 302 -13.18 35.92 23.82
CA ARG A 302 -12.04 36.66 24.39
C ARG A 302 -10.75 36.02 23.83
N SER A 303 -9.77 36.80 23.39
CA SER A 303 -8.55 36.26 22.71
C SER A 303 -8.76 35.77 21.27
N LYS A 304 -9.70 36.36 20.52
CA LYS A 304 -9.80 36.18 19.07
C LYS A 304 -8.48 36.57 18.39
N LYS A 305 -7.93 35.65 17.60
CA LYS A 305 -6.82 35.91 16.67
C LYS A 305 -7.38 36.33 15.32
N ASP A 306 -6.69 37.26 14.67
CA ASP A 306 -6.96 37.61 13.28
C ASP A 306 -6.23 36.62 12.36
N TYR A 307 -7.01 35.88 11.56
CA TYR A 307 -6.49 34.94 10.59
C TYR A 307 -6.54 35.54 9.20
N LEU A 308 -5.40 35.54 8.51
CA LEU A 308 -5.35 35.86 7.08
C LEU A 308 -5.85 34.64 6.30
N CYS A 309 -6.78 34.85 5.38
CA CYS A 309 -7.29 33.83 4.47
C CYS A 309 -7.85 34.49 3.19
N PRO A 310 -7.55 34.02 1.97
CA PRO A 310 -6.62 32.93 1.64
C PRO A 310 -5.19 33.26 2.10
N THR A 311 -4.40 32.22 2.34
CA THR A 311 -2.99 32.34 2.74
C THR A 311 -2.14 31.29 2.01
N GLU A 312 -0.81 31.42 2.13
CA GLU A 312 0.14 30.42 1.68
C GLU A 312 0.56 29.51 2.86
N PRO A 313 1.06 28.30 2.59
CA PRO A 313 1.67 27.47 3.63
C PRO A 313 2.90 28.16 4.23
N ARG A 314 3.27 27.76 5.46
CA ARG A 314 4.46 28.28 6.14
C ARG A 314 5.71 28.01 5.30
N GLU A 315 6.67 28.92 5.37
CA GLU A 315 7.94 28.80 4.65
C GLU A 315 8.61 27.45 4.95
N GLY A 316 9.00 26.72 3.90
CA GLY A 316 9.61 25.39 4.01
C GLY A 316 8.62 24.23 4.20
N THR A 317 7.31 24.47 4.07
CA THR A 317 6.27 23.43 4.14
C THR A 317 5.33 23.49 2.93
N ASP A 318 4.71 22.36 2.59
CA ASP A 318 3.82 22.27 1.42
C ASP A 318 2.34 22.53 1.77
N TYR A 319 1.86 22.08 2.94
CA TYR A 319 0.43 22.13 3.32
C TYR A 319 0.16 22.64 4.75
N HIS A 320 1.16 23.20 5.42
CA HIS A 320 1.01 23.72 6.79
C HIS A 320 0.58 25.19 6.76
N PHE A 321 -0.72 25.45 6.69
CA PHE A 321 -1.30 26.80 6.62
C PHE A 321 -1.51 27.46 7.99
N TYR A 322 -2.04 26.74 8.98
CA TYR A 322 -2.39 27.31 10.31
C TYR A 322 -1.66 26.60 11.44
N ARG A 323 -2.17 26.61 12.68
CA ARG A 323 -1.58 25.78 13.76
C ARG A 323 -1.84 24.32 13.42
N LYS A 324 -0.79 23.50 13.41
CA LYS A 324 -0.93 22.05 13.28
C LYS A 324 -1.50 21.44 14.56
N VAL A 325 -2.47 20.55 14.41
CA VAL A 325 -3.14 19.78 15.49
C VAL A 325 -3.27 18.34 15.08
N GLU A 326 -3.26 17.41 16.05
CA GLU A 326 -3.54 16.01 15.75
C GLU A 326 -5.06 15.80 15.58
N GLN A 327 -5.48 14.87 14.73
CA GLN A 327 -6.90 14.53 14.62
C GLN A 327 -7.51 14.08 15.96
N SER A 328 -6.68 13.48 16.83
CA SER A 328 -7.09 13.09 18.18
C SER A 328 -7.52 14.27 19.05
N ASP A 329 -7.04 15.50 18.77
CA ASP A 329 -7.34 16.71 19.54
C ASP A 329 -8.82 17.12 19.45
N ILE A 330 -9.56 16.62 18.45
CA ILE A 330 -11.00 16.85 18.30
C ILE A 330 -11.76 16.31 19.51
N VAL A 331 -11.38 15.14 20.03
CA VAL A 331 -12.11 14.45 21.10
C VAL A 331 -12.14 15.23 22.43
N PRO A 332 -11.01 15.61 23.06
CA PRO A 332 -11.07 16.41 24.27
C PRO A 332 -11.67 17.80 24.02
N THR A 333 -11.50 18.35 22.83
CA THR A 333 -12.08 19.65 22.45
C THR A 333 -13.61 19.58 22.44
N PHE A 334 -14.19 18.54 21.84
CA PHE A 334 -15.64 18.28 21.90
C PHE A 334 -16.12 17.99 23.32
N ALA A 335 -15.39 17.18 24.07
CA ALA A 335 -15.72 16.87 25.45
C ALA A 335 -15.85 18.15 26.29
N GLY A 336 -14.88 19.07 26.22
CA GLY A 336 -14.97 20.34 26.93
C GLY A 336 -16.06 21.28 26.41
N LEU A 337 -16.24 21.38 25.08
CA LEU A 337 -17.21 22.29 24.47
C LEU A 337 -18.68 21.87 24.68
N MET A 338 -18.95 20.56 24.75
CA MET A 338 -20.29 19.98 24.87
C MET A 338 -20.61 19.47 26.29
N GLY A 339 -19.65 19.54 27.21
CA GLY A 339 -19.75 19.00 28.56
C GLY A 339 -19.99 17.49 28.53
N LEU A 340 -19.05 16.76 27.92
CA LEU A 340 -18.96 15.30 27.91
C LEU A 340 -17.67 14.87 28.63
N PRO A 341 -17.61 13.64 29.17
CA PRO A 341 -16.34 13.03 29.59
C PRO A 341 -15.37 12.88 28.41
N ILE A 342 -14.06 13.05 28.65
CA ILE A 342 -13.02 12.81 27.65
C ILE A 342 -12.82 11.30 27.52
N SER A 343 -12.90 10.77 26.28
CA SER A 343 -12.80 9.33 26.05
C SER A 343 -11.53 8.71 26.63
N LYS A 344 -11.64 7.54 27.28
CA LYS A 344 -10.54 6.94 28.09
C LYS A 344 -9.23 6.74 27.34
N ASN A 345 -9.31 6.36 26.07
CA ASN A 345 -8.15 6.05 25.23
C ASN A 345 -7.77 7.21 24.31
N SER A 346 -8.32 8.40 24.53
CA SER A 346 -7.94 9.61 23.78
C SER A 346 -6.52 10.03 24.14
N LEU A 347 -5.70 10.26 23.11
CA LEU A 347 -4.40 10.91 23.20
C LEU A 347 -4.48 12.39 22.80
N GLY A 348 -5.68 12.92 22.58
CA GLY A 348 -5.89 14.29 22.14
C GLY A 348 -5.55 15.33 23.20
N VAL A 349 -5.19 16.52 22.74
CA VAL A 349 -5.01 17.72 23.56
C VAL A 349 -6.12 18.73 23.28
N PHE A 350 -6.72 19.30 24.33
CA PHE A 350 -7.72 20.36 24.20
C PHE A 350 -7.12 21.58 23.47
N MET A 351 -7.80 22.04 22.42
CA MET A 351 -7.30 23.14 21.60
C MET A 351 -7.42 24.49 22.32
N ALA A 352 -6.27 25.13 22.61
CA ALA A 352 -6.21 26.35 23.42
C ALA A 352 -6.99 27.56 22.83
N GLU A 353 -7.24 27.59 21.52
CA GLU A 353 -8.03 28.62 20.86
C GLU A 353 -9.47 28.73 21.39
N PHE A 354 -9.98 27.70 22.05
CA PHE A 354 -11.35 27.66 22.59
C PHE A 354 -11.46 28.13 24.04
N TYR A 355 -10.35 28.29 24.79
CA TYR A 355 -10.40 28.75 26.20
C TYR A 355 -11.11 30.10 26.36
N GLY A 356 -11.02 30.95 25.33
CA GLY A 356 -11.66 32.27 25.27
C GLY A 356 -13.19 32.29 25.20
N LEU A 357 -13.84 31.12 25.11
CA LEU A 357 -15.29 31.00 25.13
C LEU A 357 -15.88 31.06 26.54
N TRP A 358 -15.10 30.70 27.55
CA TRP A 358 -15.49 30.85 28.95
C TRP A 358 -15.04 32.21 29.48
N THR A 359 -15.86 32.83 30.34
CA THR A 359 -15.54 34.14 30.91
C THR A 359 -14.48 34.07 32.01
N ASP A 360 -14.32 32.90 32.64
CA ASP A 360 -13.44 32.65 33.78
C ASP A 360 -12.26 31.77 33.35
N ALA A 361 -11.04 32.29 33.49
CA ALA A 361 -9.80 31.57 33.18
C ALA A 361 -9.63 30.30 34.03
N LYS A 362 -10.25 30.24 35.22
CA LYS A 362 -10.25 29.05 36.07
C LYS A 362 -10.89 27.84 35.38
N LYS A 363 -11.94 28.04 34.58
CA LYS A 363 -12.61 26.97 33.82
C LYS A 363 -11.67 26.38 32.76
N GLY A 364 -10.88 27.21 32.10
CA GLY A 364 -9.85 26.75 31.15
C GLY A 364 -8.79 25.89 31.82
N ALA A 365 -8.30 26.31 33.00
CA ALA A 365 -7.35 25.52 33.79
C ALA A 365 -7.95 24.19 34.26
N GLN A 366 -9.22 24.16 34.66
CA GLN A 366 -9.95 22.95 35.03
C GLN A 366 -10.03 21.95 33.86
N LEU A 367 -10.37 22.42 32.65
CA LEU A 367 -10.41 21.58 31.44
C LEU A 367 -9.03 21.02 31.07
N ALA A 368 -8.00 21.87 31.11
CA ALA A 368 -6.61 21.45 30.86
C ALA A 368 -6.18 20.35 31.85
N HIS A 369 -6.53 20.52 33.12
CA HIS A 369 -6.24 19.54 34.16
C HIS A 369 -7.01 18.23 33.98
N GLN A 370 -8.29 18.27 33.62
CA GLN A 370 -9.08 17.07 33.32
C GLN A 370 -8.51 16.28 32.14
N ASN A 371 -8.10 16.98 31.06
CA ASN A 371 -7.43 16.35 29.93
C ASN A 371 -6.09 15.73 30.33
N ALA A 372 -5.30 16.42 31.16
CA ALA A 372 -4.05 15.91 31.69
C ALA A 372 -4.22 14.67 32.56
N LYS A 373 -5.23 14.63 33.45
CA LYS A 373 -5.55 13.45 34.25
C LYS A 373 -5.96 12.25 33.38
N GLN A 374 -6.82 12.46 32.39
CA GLN A 374 -7.24 11.39 31.50
C GLN A 374 -6.05 10.78 30.75
N ILE A 375 -5.18 11.61 30.16
CA ILE A 375 -3.97 11.12 29.48
C ILE A 375 -2.99 10.45 30.45
N ARG A 376 -2.87 10.95 31.69
CA ARG A 376 -2.01 10.33 32.70
C ARG A 376 -2.39 8.86 32.96
N HIS A 377 -3.67 8.50 32.93
CA HIS A 377 -4.07 7.08 33.07
C HIS A 377 -3.50 6.21 31.94
N ILE A 378 -3.37 6.76 30.72
CA ILE A 378 -2.73 6.07 29.60
C ILE A 378 -1.22 5.97 29.81
N VAL A 379 -0.58 7.04 30.29
CA VAL A 379 0.85 7.04 30.66
C VAL A 379 1.14 5.95 31.72
N GLU A 380 0.31 5.87 32.76
CA GLU A 380 0.44 4.85 33.81
C GLU A 380 0.24 3.43 33.26
N ALA A 381 -0.71 3.23 32.33
CA ALA A 381 -0.90 1.95 31.67
C ALA A 381 0.28 1.57 30.76
N ALA A 382 0.95 2.55 30.14
CA ALA A 382 2.08 2.33 29.24
C ALA A 382 3.40 2.01 29.97
N TYR A 383 3.73 2.74 31.04
CA TYR A 383 4.99 2.60 31.77
C TYR A 383 4.89 1.73 33.05
N GLY A 384 3.67 1.49 33.53
CA GLY A 384 3.42 0.79 34.78
C GLY A 384 3.12 1.77 35.93
N PRO A 385 1.97 1.67 36.61
CA PRO A 385 1.53 2.68 37.58
C PRO A 385 2.51 2.92 38.73
N ALA A 386 3.09 1.85 39.28
CA ALA A 386 4.04 1.94 40.39
C ALA A 386 5.38 2.56 40.01
N SER A 387 5.81 2.41 38.75
CA SER A 387 7.04 3.04 38.24
C SER A 387 6.84 4.54 38.09
N PHE A 388 5.79 4.91 37.35
CA PHE A 388 5.48 6.30 37.06
C PHE A 388 5.24 7.11 38.35
N HIS A 389 4.48 6.55 39.30
CA HIS A 389 4.21 7.20 40.59
C HIS A 389 5.50 7.49 41.39
N ARG A 390 6.43 6.54 41.44
CA ARG A 390 7.73 6.73 42.12
C ARG A 390 8.54 7.85 41.48
N GLN A 391 8.51 7.96 40.15
CA GLN A 391 9.21 9.02 39.43
C GLN A 391 8.57 10.39 39.72
N VAL A 392 7.24 10.48 39.77
CA VAL A 392 6.53 11.70 40.16
C VAL A 392 6.93 12.14 41.57
N GLU A 393 6.90 11.23 42.56
CA GLU A 393 7.30 11.55 43.95
C GLU A 393 8.76 12.05 44.04
N LYS A 394 9.67 11.42 43.28
CA LYS A 394 11.08 11.85 43.19
C LYS A 394 11.20 13.30 42.71
N TRP A 395 10.44 13.67 41.67
CA TRP A 395 10.45 15.01 41.10
C TRP A 395 9.76 16.04 42.00
N GLU A 396 8.63 15.70 42.61
CA GLU A 396 7.94 16.56 43.58
C GLU A 396 8.85 16.90 44.77
N ALA A 397 9.55 15.89 45.32
CA ALA A 397 10.53 16.09 46.38
C ALA A 397 11.71 16.97 45.94
N CYS A 398 12.15 16.84 44.68
CA CYS A 398 13.24 17.67 44.13
C CYS A 398 12.84 19.14 44.04
N TYR A 399 11.67 19.43 43.45
CA TYR A 399 11.16 20.79 43.34
C TYR A 399 10.85 21.42 44.69
N ALA A 400 10.35 20.63 45.65
CA ALA A 400 10.10 21.10 47.02
C ALA A 400 11.39 21.46 47.79
N ALA A 401 12.52 20.84 47.47
CA ALA A 401 13.79 21.05 48.17
C ALA A 401 14.55 22.34 47.76
N THR A 402 14.02 23.18 46.84
CA THR A 402 14.65 24.43 46.36
C THR A 402 16.08 24.27 45.83
N ARG A 403 16.50 23.07 45.41
CA ARG A 403 17.85 22.87 44.83
C ARG A 403 17.87 23.35 43.38
N PRO A 404 18.91 24.09 42.94
CA PRO A 404 19.08 24.47 41.53
C PRO A 404 19.35 23.30 40.58
N ASP A 405 19.70 22.12 41.11
CA ASP A 405 20.24 21.00 40.33
C ASP A 405 19.36 19.74 40.46
N CYS A 406 18.11 19.80 40.02
CA CYS A 406 17.41 18.55 39.68
C CYS A 406 18.09 17.97 38.43
N GLU A 407 18.61 16.74 38.52
CA GLU A 407 19.27 16.06 37.39
C GLU A 407 18.37 16.08 36.15
N ALA A 408 18.91 16.34 34.97
CA ALA A 408 18.12 16.36 33.74
C ALA A 408 17.43 15.00 33.52
N ALA A 409 16.14 15.01 33.20
CA ALA A 409 15.40 13.80 32.84
C ALA A 409 16.14 13.04 31.73
N SER A 410 16.33 11.74 31.94
CA SER A 410 17.12 10.89 31.05
C SER A 410 16.28 9.99 30.16
N THR A 411 15.01 9.80 30.53
CA THR A 411 14.03 8.97 29.83
C THR A 411 12.72 9.74 29.62
N GLU A 412 11.93 9.34 28.62
CA GLU A 412 10.60 9.93 28.36
C GLU A 412 9.67 9.82 29.57
N GLU A 413 9.69 8.69 30.28
CA GLU A 413 8.93 8.49 31.53
C GLU A 413 9.31 9.53 32.60
N GLU A 414 10.61 9.81 32.77
CA GLU A 414 11.10 10.81 33.73
C GLU A 414 10.71 12.23 33.34
N GLU A 415 10.72 12.57 32.04
CA GLU A 415 10.32 13.89 31.55
C GLU A 415 8.83 14.13 31.81
N LEU A 416 7.98 13.15 31.47
CA LEU A 416 6.54 13.22 31.74
C LEU A 416 6.25 13.31 33.24
N ALA A 417 6.96 12.54 34.06
CA ALA A 417 6.82 12.59 35.52
C ALA A 417 7.23 13.96 36.10
N ALA A 418 8.30 14.57 35.57
CA ALA A 418 8.76 15.90 35.98
C ALA A 418 7.74 16.99 35.63
N MET A 419 7.20 16.97 34.39
CA MET A 419 6.18 17.93 33.94
C MET A 419 4.90 17.80 34.77
N TRP A 420 4.46 16.57 35.06
CA TRP A 420 3.31 16.32 35.93
C TRP A 420 3.54 16.86 37.35
N ALA A 421 4.69 16.55 37.96
CA ALA A 421 5.06 17.04 39.29
C ALA A 421 5.08 18.57 39.35
N GLN A 422 5.63 19.22 38.33
CA GLN A 422 5.66 20.68 38.23
C GLN A 422 4.25 21.28 38.14
N ALA A 423 3.39 20.73 37.29
CA ALA A 423 2.00 21.17 37.15
C ALA A 423 1.19 20.97 38.44
N ASN A 424 1.37 19.84 39.11
CA ASN A 424 0.70 19.52 40.38
C ASN A 424 1.12 20.47 41.51
N LEU A 425 2.41 20.78 41.63
CA LEU A 425 2.91 21.77 42.59
C LEU A 425 2.36 23.17 42.30
N ALA A 426 2.29 23.57 41.03
CA ALA A 426 1.72 24.85 40.62
C ALA A 426 0.21 24.94 40.92
N LEU A 427 -0.53 23.82 40.77
CA LEU A 427 -1.94 23.73 41.17
C LEU A 427 -2.08 23.96 42.68
N GLN A 428 -1.30 23.25 43.51
CA GLN A 428 -1.32 23.43 44.96
C GLN A 428 -0.96 24.86 45.40
N ALA A 429 -0.01 25.50 44.72
CA ALA A 429 0.34 26.90 44.96
C ALA A 429 -0.80 27.85 44.56
N SER A 430 -1.45 27.60 43.42
CA SER A 430 -2.56 28.41 42.91
C SER A 430 -3.79 28.34 43.82
N LEU A 431 -4.09 27.17 44.40
CA LEU A 431 -5.20 27.02 45.37
C LEU A 431 -5.00 27.83 46.65
N LYS A 432 -3.73 28.12 47.02
CA LYS A 432 -3.38 28.91 48.21
C LYS A 432 -3.20 30.40 47.91
N ALA A 433 -3.07 30.77 46.65
CA ALA A 433 -2.83 32.16 46.23
C ALA A 433 -4.12 33.00 46.31
N GLN A 434 -4.00 34.28 46.67
CA GLN A 434 -5.13 35.21 46.63
C GLN A 434 -5.56 35.56 45.20
N ASN A 435 -4.60 35.69 44.27
CA ASN A 435 -4.82 35.94 42.85
C ASN A 435 -4.02 34.93 42.02
N PRO A 436 -4.51 33.69 41.86
CA PRO A 436 -3.85 32.67 41.05
C PRO A 436 -3.83 33.03 39.56
N ASP A 437 -2.72 32.73 38.90
CA ASP A 437 -2.61 32.79 37.45
C ASP A 437 -3.08 31.46 36.83
N TRP A 438 -4.39 31.37 36.63
CA TRP A 438 -5.02 30.19 36.03
C TRP A 438 -4.56 29.92 34.58
N HIS A 439 -4.13 30.95 33.86
CA HIS A 439 -3.65 30.79 32.49
C HIS A 439 -2.32 30.04 32.49
N ALA A 440 -1.36 30.49 33.30
CA ALA A 440 -0.08 29.80 33.46
C ALA A 440 -0.24 28.36 33.95
N LEU A 441 -1.19 28.10 34.86
CA LEU A 441 -1.49 26.74 35.31
C LEU A 441 -2.04 25.86 34.17
N GLY A 442 -2.97 26.37 33.37
CA GLY A 442 -3.50 25.67 32.21
C GLY A 442 -2.42 25.34 31.17
N GLU A 443 -1.46 26.25 30.96
CA GLU A 443 -0.31 26.01 30.07
C GLU A 443 0.60 24.87 30.55
N LEU A 444 0.82 24.73 31.86
CA LEU A 444 1.61 23.62 32.42
C LEU A 444 0.94 22.26 32.16
N PHE A 445 -0.36 22.14 32.41
CA PHE A 445 -1.11 20.91 32.12
C PHE A 445 -1.19 20.62 30.62
N THR A 446 -1.41 21.66 29.80
CA THR A 446 -1.39 21.53 28.33
C THR A 446 -0.02 21.07 27.84
N GLY A 447 1.06 21.60 28.43
CA GLY A 447 2.43 21.18 28.15
C GLY A 447 2.66 19.70 28.45
N PHE A 448 2.23 19.21 29.61
CA PHE A 448 2.27 17.79 29.94
C PHE A 448 1.48 16.94 28.93
N THR A 449 0.26 17.35 28.56
CA THR A 449 -0.55 16.60 27.59
C THR A 449 0.08 16.55 26.20
N LEU A 450 0.71 17.63 25.73
CA LEU A 450 1.41 17.66 24.44
C LEU A 450 2.63 16.73 24.46
N ALA A 451 3.41 16.74 25.55
CA ALA A 451 4.55 15.84 25.71
C ALA A 451 4.10 14.37 25.74
N ALA A 452 3.03 14.07 26.47
CA ALA A 452 2.45 12.73 26.55
C ALA A 452 1.87 12.26 25.22
N GLN A 453 1.16 13.13 24.48
CA GLN A 453 0.66 12.84 23.13
C GLN A 453 1.83 12.49 22.19
N ASN A 454 2.90 13.28 22.18
CA ASN A 454 4.06 13.03 21.34
C ASN A 454 4.76 11.70 21.68
N SER A 455 4.97 11.43 22.96
CA SER A 455 5.59 10.16 23.40
C SER A 455 4.67 8.97 23.06
N LEU A 456 3.40 8.99 23.47
CA LEU A 456 2.48 7.85 23.29
C LEU A 456 2.05 7.61 21.83
N SER A 457 2.02 8.65 21.00
CA SER A 457 1.80 8.51 19.56
C SER A 457 2.99 7.83 18.87
N SER A 458 4.22 8.14 19.28
CA SER A 458 5.43 7.48 18.81
C SER A 458 5.53 6.01 19.28
N VAL A 459 4.92 5.67 20.43
CA VAL A 459 4.79 4.32 21.00
C VAL A 459 3.80 3.43 20.20
N ALA A 460 3.16 3.95 19.14
CA ALA A 460 2.61 3.08 18.07
C ALA A 460 3.65 2.10 17.46
N SER A 461 4.93 2.36 17.74
CA SER A 461 6.10 1.52 17.47
C SER A 461 6.43 0.53 18.60
N SER A 462 5.48 0.08 19.43
CA SER A 462 5.71 -0.90 20.53
C SER A 462 6.00 -2.31 20.00
N TYR A 463 6.86 -2.41 19.01
CA TYR A 463 7.26 -3.61 18.32
C TYR A 463 7.76 -4.67 19.31
N ASP A 464 7.36 -5.92 19.09
CA ASP A 464 7.99 -7.04 19.77
C ASP A 464 9.35 -7.31 19.10
N MET A 465 10.37 -6.62 19.62
CA MET A 465 11.75 -6.75 19.18
C MET A 465 12.23 -8.20 19.18
N SER A 466 11.79 -9.02 20.14
CA SER A 466 12.20 -10.42 20.22
C SER A 466 11.69 -11.20 19.02
N LYS A 467 10.40 -11.06 18.69
CA LYS A 467 9.81 -11.71 17.50
C LYS A 467 10.43 -11.19 16.20
N MET A 468 10.66 -9.88 16.08
CA MET A 468 11.32 -9.32 14.89
C MET A 468 12.74 -9.86 14.69
N ILE A 469 13.54 -9.91 15.77
CA ILE A 469 14.89 -10.49 15.73
C ILE A 469 14.83 -11.98 15.34
N CYS A 470 13.89 -12.75 15.88
CA CYS A 470 13.68 -14.15 15.48
C CYS A 470 13.38 -14.27 13.98
N GLY A 471 12.52 -13.41 13.42
CA GLY A 471 12.25 -13.37 11.97
C GLY A 471 13.50 -13.06 11.13
N ILE A 472 14.34 -12.12 11.59
CA ILE A 472 15.62 -11.80 10.92
C ILE A 472 16.58 -12.99 10.97
N LEU A 473 16.69 -13.68 12.12
CA LEU A 473 17.53 -14.86 12.28
C LEU A 473 17.05 -16.02 11.38
N PHE A 474 15.75 -16.23 11.24
CA PHE A 474 15.19 -17.22 10.31
C PHE A 474 15.51 -16.87 8.85
N SER A 475 15.47 -15.59 8.47
CA SER A 475 15.89 -15.13 7.14
C SER A 475 17.39 -15.40 6.88
N ALA A 476 18.25 -15.15 7.88
CA ALA A 476 19.68 -15.46 7.80
C ALA A 476 19.95 -16.97 7.66
N ALA A 477 19.23 -17.80 8.42
CA ALA A 477 19.32 -19.25 8.31
C ALA A 477 18.84 -19.75 6.94
N SER A 478 17.77 -19.15 6.38
CA SER A 478 17.31 -19.45 5.01
C SER A 478 18.36 -19.11 3.95
N LEU A 479 19.06 -17.98 4.10
CA LEU A 479 20.17 -17.62 3.22
C LEU A 479 21.28 -18.68 3.28
N GLY A 480 21.64 -19.14 4.49
CA GLY A 480 22.62 -20.21 4.69
C GLY A 480 22.21 -21.51 3.99
N LEU A 481 20.96 -21.95 4.16
CA LEU A 481 20.41 -23.12 3.48
C LEU A 481 20.39 -22.97 1.95
N THR A 482 20.11 -21.76 1.46
CA THR A 482 20.13 -21.49 0.02
C THR A 482 21.53 -21.52 -0.55
N ILE A 483 22.54 -21.05 0.19
CA ILE A 483 23.95 -21.14 -0.25
C ILE A 483 24.36 -22.61 -0.45
N LEU A 484 23.91 -23.51 0.44
CA LEU A 484 24.12 -24.96 0.32
C LEU A 484 23.43 -25.59 -0.90
N SER A 485 22.44 -24.91 -1.49
CA SER A 485 21.77 -25.36 -2.71
C SER A 485 22.55 -25.06 -3.99
N PHE A 486 23.53 -24.13 -3.98
CA PHE A 486 24.35 -23.84 -5.16
C PHE A 486 25.37 -24.96 -5.44
N ARG A 487 25.63 -25.21 -6.74
CA ARG A 487 26.57 -26.24 -7.17
C ARG A 487 28.03 -25.81 -7.04
N HIS A 488 28.32 -24.56 -7.43
CA HIS A 488 29.62 -23.91 -7.30
C HIS A 488 29.41 -22.45 -6.90
N VAL A 489 30.05 -22.03 -5.80
CA VAL A 489 30.06 -20.63 -5.34
C VAL A 489 31.26 -19.88 -5.93
N TRP A 490 32.29 -20.60 -6.40
CA TRP A 490 33.52 -20.07 -6.96
C TRP A 490 34.04 -20.94 -8.13
N PRO A 491 34.65 -20.35 -9.18
CA PRO A 491 34.76 -18.91 -9.46
C PRO A 491 33.40 -18.30 -9.86
N PRO A 492 33.14 -17.02 -9.51
CA PRO A 492 31.86 -16.40 -9.80
C PRO A 492 31.73 -16.10 -11.29
N SER A 493 30.58 -16.44 -11.88
CA SER A 493 30.24 -16.00 -13.23
C SER A 493 29.97 -14.49 -13.25
N ALA A 494 30.06 -13.83 -14.42
CA ALA A 494 29.69 -12.42 -14.53
C ALA A 494 28.27 -12.14 -14.00
N ALA A 495 27.33 -13.07 -14.20
CA ALA A 495 25.99 -13.03 -13.63
C ALA A 495 26.00 -13.15 -12.10
N GLY A 496 26.82 -14.05 -11.53
CA GLY A 496 26.96 -14.20 -10.09
C GLY A 496 27.58 -12.98 -9.41
N VAL A 497 28.61 -12.37 -10.03
CA VAL A 497 29.19 -11.10 -9.55
C VAL A 497 28.14 -9.98 -9.58
N PHE A 498 27.40 -9.86 -10.69
CA PHE A 498 26.34 -8.86 -10.81
C PHE A 498 25.24 -9.06 -9.77
N LEU A 499 24.83 -10.30 -9.51
CA LEU A 499 23.86 -10.63 -8.47
C LEU A 499 24.35 -10.20 -7.08
N GLY A 500 25.60 -10.53 -6.74
CA GLY A 500 26.21 -10.14 -5.47
C GLY A 500 26.34 -8.62 -5.30
N LEU A 501 26.76 -7.92 -6.36
CA LEU A 501 26.85 -6.46 -6.38
C LEU A 501 25.48 -5.80 -6.23
N THR A 502 24.51 -6.22 -7.04
CA THR A 502 23.12 -5.75 -6.99
C THR A 502 22.55 -5.89 -5.59
N SER A 503 22.70 -7.07 -4.99
CA SER A 503 22.13 -7.37 -3.69
C SER A 503 22.85 -6.60 -2.56
N SER A 504 24.14 -6.31 -2.73
CA SER A 504 24.91 -5.49 -1.78
C SER A 504 24.53 -4.01 -1.87
N LEU A 505 24.47 -3.45 -3.08
CA LEU A 505 24.07 -2.05 -3.31
C LEU A 505 22.63 -1.80 -2.87
N TYR A 506 21.73 -2.74 -3.13
CA TYR A 506 20.35 -2.67 -2.65
C TYR A 506 20.29 -2.64 -1.11
N GLY A 507 21.13 -3.42 -0.43
CA GLY A 507 21.26 -3.37 1.02
C GLY A 507 21.74 -2.02 1.54
N VAL A 508 22.65 -1.34 0.83
CA VAL A 508 23.10 0.02 1.17
C VAL A 508 21.99 1.04 0.95
N MET A 509 21.22 0.90 -0.14
CA MET A 509 20.09 1.78 -0.47
C MET A 509 19.01 1.76 0.62
N MET A 510 18.79 0.62 1.29
CA MET A 510 17.79 0.47 2.36
C MET A 510 18.11 1.25 3.66
N PHE A 511 19.25 1.96 3.73
CA PHE A 511 19.64 2.73 4.93
C PHE A 511 18.83 4.01 5.14
N ALA A 512 18.33 4.64 4.08
CA ALA A 512 17.61 5.91 4.17
C ALA A 512 16.19 5.79 3.60
N SER A 513 15.18 6.29 4.32
CA SER A 513 13.78 6.29 3.89
C SER A 513 13.59 6.91 2.51
N SER A 514 14.21 8.07 2.25
CA SER A 514 14.15 8.73 0.93
C SER A 514 14.69 7.89 -0.24
N TYR A 515 15.59 6.94 0.00
CA TYR A 515 16.04 6.00 -1.04
C TYR A 515 15.08 4.81 -1.21
N VAL A 516 14.39 4.41 -0.14
CA VAL A 516 13.32 3.41 -0.20
C VAL A 516 12.11 3.96 -0.94
N GLU A 517 11.74 5.21 -0.67
CA GLU A 517 10.65 5.92 -1.36
C GLU A 517 10.88 6.00 -2.88
N GLU A 518 12.14 6.18 -3.29
CA GLU A 518 12.55 6.36 -4.69
C GLU A 518 13.25 5.11 -5.28
N GLU A 519 12.91 3.92 -4.77
CA GLU A 519 13.51 2.62 -5.14
C GLU A 519 13.44 2.33 -6.65
N GLN A 520 12.43 2.85 -7.37
CA GLN A 520 12.29 2.63 -8.81
C GLN A 520 13.53 3.06 -9.59
N HIS A 521 14.21 4.14 -9.18
CA HIS A 521 15.40 4.62 -9.86
C HIS A 521 16.54 3.60 -9.79
N PHE A 522 16.68 2.88 -8.67
CA PHE A 522 17.69 1.84 -8.55
C PHE A 522 17.50 0.75 -9.61
N TRP A 523 16.27 0.28 -9.81
CA TRP A 523 15.95 -0.75 -10.80
C TRP A 523 16.04 -0.24 -12.24
N TYR A 524 15.60 1.00 -12.48
CA TYR A 524 15.66 1.66 -13.78
C TYR A 524 17.09 1.84 -14.29
N TRP A 525 18.05 2.15 -13.41
CA TRP A 525 19.46 2.26 -13.79
C TRP A 525 20.16 0.90 -13.92
N LEU A 526 19.87 -0.03 -13.01
CA LEU A 526 20.59 -1.29 -12.93
C LEU A 526 20.22 -2.28 -14.04
N THR A 527 18.96 -2.27 -14.48
CA THR A 527 18.46 -3.12 -15.57
C THR A 527 19.22 -2.93 -16.88
N PRO A 528 19.27 -1.72 -17.49
CA PRO A 528 20.02 -1.50 -18.72
C PRO A 528 21.52 -1.70 -18.54
N ALA A 529 22.09 -1.37 -17.38
CA ALA A 529 23.49 -1.63 -17.08
C ALA A 529 23.82 -3.14 -17.14
N CYS A 530 22.96 -3.98 -16.56
CA CYS A 530 23.08 -5.43 -16.66
C CYS A 530 23.04 -5.90 -18.11
N MET A 531 22.06 -5.42 -18.88
CA MET A 531 21.87 -5.82 -20.28
C MET A 531 23.06 -5.46 -21.16
N VAL A 532 23.62 -4.27 -20.99
CA VAL A 532 24.81 -3.82 -21.73
C VAL A 532 26.02 -4.69 -21.37
N ILE A 533 26.28 -4.92 -20.08
CA ILE A 533 27.42 -5.74 -19.64
C ILE A 533 27.30 -7.17 -20.19
N MET A 534 26.13 -7.80 -20.06
CA MET A 534 25.89 -9.14 -20.59
C MET A 534 26.08 -9.19 -22.11
N SER A 535 25.57 -8.20 -22.83
CA SER A 535 25.74 -8.10 -24.29
C SER A 535 27.21 -7.95 -24.69
N VAL A 536 27.99 -7.13 -23.99
CA VAL A 536 29.44 -6.97 -24.24
C VAL A 536 30.19 -8.27 -23.96
N VAL A 537 29.90 -8.94 -22.85
CA VAL A 537 30.52 -10.24 -22.51
C VAL A 537 30.22 -11.29 -23.57
N ILE A 538 29.00 -11.32 -24.10
CA ILE A 538 28.62 -12.21 -25.19
C ILE A 538 29.40 -11.81 -26.45
N LEU A 539 29.33 -10.56 -26.89
CA LEU A 539 29.98 -10.08 -28.14
C LEU A 539 31.50 -10.27 -28.18
N ARG A 540 32.18 -10.33 -27.03
CA ARG A 540 33.62 -10.63 -26.93
C ARG A 540 33.97 -12.07 -27.31
N LYS A 541 33.02 -13.01 -27.27
CA LYS A 541 33.27 -14.39 -27.68
C LYS A 541 33.43 -14.47 -29.22
N PRO A 542 34.21 -15.41 -29.76
CA PRO A 542 34.31 -15.63 -31.22
C PRO A 542 32.96 -16.11 -31.76
N GLN A 543 32.35 -15.35 -32.67
CA GLN A 543 31.05 -15.69 -33.28
C GLN A 543 30.94 -15.06 -34.68
N GLY A 544 30.08 -15.61 -35.52
CA GLY A 544 29.79 -15.08 -36.86
C GLY A 544 29.10 -13.71 -36.84
N THR A 545 29.19 -12.99 -37.97
CA THR A 545 28.64 -11.63 -38.13
C THR A 545 27.12 -11.58 -37.89
N GLU A 546 26.36 -12.56 -38.37
CA GLU A 546 24.91 -12.62 -38.17
C GLU A 546 24.52 -12.72 -36.68
N ARG A 547 25.27 -13.51 -35.91
CA ARG A 547 25.05 -13.65 -34.46
C ARG A 547 25.35 -12.35 -33.73
N ARG A 548 26.42 -11.63 -34.12
CA ARG A 548 26.74 -10.30 -33.57
C ARG A 548 25.62 -9.28 -33.84
N VAL A 549 25.08 -9.25 -35.05
CA VAL A 549 23.96 -8.37 -35.41
C VAL A 549 22.71 -8.74 -34.61
N THR A 550 22.42 -10.02 -34.45
CA THR A 550 21.28 -10.50 -33.64
C THR A 550 21.40 -10.05 -32.17
N VAL A 551 22.57 -10.24 -31.57
CA VAL A 551 22.86 -9.83 -30.18
C VAL A 551 22.76 -8.31 -30.03
N ALA A 552 23.32 -7.53 -30.96
CA ALA A 552 23.25 -6.08 -30.93
C ALA A 552 21.80 -5.58 -31.09
N THR A 553 21.03 -6.16 -32.01
CA THR A 553 19.62 -5.82 -32.23
C THR A 553 18.77 -6.15 -31.00
N ALA A 554 18.98 -7.33 -30.40
CA ALA A 554 18.31 -7.73 -29.16
C ALA A 554 18.59 -6.75 -28.02
N ALA A 555 19.85 -6.36 -27.81
CA ALA A 555 20.23 -5.40 -26.79
C ALA A 555 19.57 -4.02 -27.02
N LEU A 556 19.54 -3.55 -28.28
CA LEU A 556 18.90 -2.29 -28.65
C LEU A 556 17.39 -2.32 -28.39
N VAL A 557 16.70 -3.39 -28.76
CA VAL A 557 15.26 -3.56 -28.48
C VAL A 557 14.99 -3.53 -26.99
N ILE A 558 15.78 -4.25 -26.17
CA ILE A 558 15.60 -4.28 -24.72
C ILE A 558 15.72 -2.88 -24.13
N ILE A 559 16.77 -2.13 -24.51
CA ILE A 559 17.02 -0.78 -24.00
C ILE A 559 15.96 0.21 -24.51
N ALA A 560 15.57 0.14 -25.78
CA ALA A 560 14.56 1.03 -26.36
C ALA A 560 13.20 0.86 -25.66
N VAL A 561 12.76 -0.39 -25.46
CA VAL A 561 11.53 -0.68 -24.71
C VAL A 561 11.68 -0.21 -23.26
N HIS A 562 12.80 -0.49 -22.61
CA HIS A 562 13.07 -0.07 -21.23
C HIS A 562 12.91 1.46 -21.05
N ARG A 563 13.42 2.26 -22.00
CA ARG A 563 13.29 3.73 -21.96
C ARG A 563 11.86 4.23 -22.10
N VAL A 564 11.02 3.52 -22.86
CA VAL A 564 9.61 3.88 -23.01
C VAL A 564 8.84 3.53 -21.73
N VAL A 565 9.06 2.33 -21.17
CA VAL A 565 8.29 1.87 -20.00
C VAL A 565 8.65 2.60 -18.71
N GLU A 566 9.88 3.12 -18.57
CA GLU A 566 10.28 4.02 -17.46
C GLU A 566 9.39 5.27 -17.33
N ARG A 567 8.73 5.68 -18.42
CA ARG A 567 7.82 6.84 -18.47
C ARG A 567 6.34 6.45 -18.47
N TRP A 568 6.02 5.17 -18.29
CA TRP A 568 4.65 4.68 -18.39
C TRP A 568 3.78 5.22 -17.25
N ASN A 569 4.16 4.88 -16.02
CA ASN A 569 3.64 5.44 -14.78
C ASN A 569 4.81 6.06 -14.02
N GLN A 570 4.67 7.31 -13.55
CA GLN A 570 5.64 7.86 -12.59
C GLN A 570 5.22 7.48 -11.17
N THR A 571 6.16 6.91 -10.42
CA THR A 571 5.94 6.38 -9.06
C THR A 571 6.96 7.00 -8.10
N GLY A 572 6.87 6.63 -6.82
CA GLY A 572 7.75 7.13 -5.75
C GLY A 572 6.97 8.02 -4.80
N GLN A 573 7.63 8.95 -4.12
CA GLN A 573 6.95 9.97 -3.33
C GLN A 573 7.06 11.33 -4.01
N LYS A 574 8.22 11.65 -4.57
CA LYS A 574 8.51 12.93 -5.23
C LYS A 574 8.01 13.01 -6.66
N HIS A 575 7.89 11.86 -7.33
CA HIS A 575 7.63 11.81 -8.78
C HIS A 575 6.23 11.33 -9.16
N THR A 576 5.38 10.94 -8.22
CA THR A 576 4.04 10.35 -8.47
C THR A 576 3.07 11.26 -9.23
N GLY A 577 3.25 12.58 -9.17
CA GLY A 577 2.46 13.55 -9.96
C GLY A 577 3.18 14.07 -11.20
N ALA A 578 4.35 13.52 -11.56
CA ALA A 578 5.10 13.99 -12.72
C ALA A 578 4.45 13.53 -14.03
N PRO A 579 4.62 14.26 -15.14
CA PRO A 579 4.03 13.89 -16.43
C PRO A 579 4.46 12.49 -16.88
N ASP A 580 3.48 11.65 -17.21
CA ASP A 580 3.66 10.27 -17.64
C ASP A 580 2.73 9.91 -18.81
N ILE A 581 2.84 8.68 -19.31
CA ILE A 581 2.03 8.22 -20.45
C ILE A 581 0.59 7.96 -20.01
N VAL A 582 0.39 7.36 -18.83
CA VAL A 582 -0.94 6.91 -18.37
C VAL A 582 -1.87 8.06 -18.02
N HIS A 583 -1.41 9.02 -17.22
CA HIS A 583 -2.20 10.15 -16.72
C HIS A 583 -2.05 11.39 -17.61
N GLY A 584 -0.90 11.58 -18.26
CA GLY A 584 -0.65 12.75 -19.10
C GLY A 584 -1.05 12.59 -20.57
N PHE A 585 -0.67 11.46 -21.20
CA PHE A 585 -0.77 11.28 -22.65
C PHE A 585 -2.05 10.56 -23.09
N PHE A 586 -2.41 9.42 -22.48
CA PHE A 586 -3.56 8.62 -22.93
C PHE A 586 -4.92 9.30 -22.78
N PRO A 587 -5.23 10.10 -21.76
CA PRO A 587 -6.50 10.82 -21.71
C PRO A 587 -6.70 11.76 -22.90
N ARG A 588 -5.61 12.30 -23.46
CA ARG A 588 -5.63 13.15 -24.67
C ARG A 588 -5.60 12.35 -25.98
N HIS A 589 -5.15 11.10 -25.93
CA HIS A 589 -4.92 10.24 -27.10
C HIS A 589 -5.53 8.84 -26.92
N PHE A 590 -6.76 8.77 -26.40
CA PHE A 590 -7.41 7.51 -26.01
C PHE A 590 -7.58 6.52 -27.20
N VAL A 591 -7.73 7.03 -28.43
CA VAL A 591 -7.79 6.17 -29.64
C VAL A 591 -6.51 5.36 -29.82
N LEU A 592 -5.34 6.00 -29.63
CA LEU A 592 -4.05 5.31 -29.72
C LEU A 592 -3.90 4.28 -28.61
N MET A 593 -4.37 4.60 -27.39
CA MET A 593 -4.40 3.66 -26.27
C MET A 593 -5.19 2.40 -26.63
N TRP A 594 -6.42 2.55 -27.12
CA TRP A 594 -7.27 1.41 -27.51
C TRP A 594 -6.71 0.64 -28.71
N MET A 595 -6.07 1.31 -29.68
CA MET A 595 -5.35 0.63 -30.76
C MET A 595 -4.24 -0.28 -30.21
N LEU A 596 -3.45 0.19 -29.24
CA LEU A 596 -2.42 -0.61 -28.59
C LEU A 596 -3.04 -1.77 -27.79
N ILE A 597 -4.14 -1.54 -27.06
CA ILE A 597 -4.86 -2.59 -26.33
C ILE A 597 -5.36 -3.69 -27.29
N LEU A 598 -5.96 -3.31 -28.42
CA LEU A 598 -6.42 -4.26 -29.43
C LEU A 598 -5.27 -5.06 -30.04
N ILE A 599 -4.11 -4.42 -30.28
CA ILE A 599 -2.89 -5.11 -30.71
C ILE A 599 -2.43 -6.12 -29.65
N THR A 600 -2.47 -5.76 -28.36
CA THR A 600 -2.13 -6.66 -27.26
C THR A 600 -3.05 -7.89 -27.23
N TYR A 601 -4.37 -7.69 -27.24
CA TYR A 601 -5.33 -8.81 -27.24
C TYR A 601 -5.24 -9.65 -28.52
N GLY A 602 -5.01 -9.02 -29.67
CA GLY A 602 -4.76 -9.72 -30.93
C GLY A 602 -3.51 -10.60 -30.87
N TYR A 603 -2.43 -10.09 -30.28
CA TYR A 603 -1.22 -10.87 -30.03
C TYR A 603 -1.46 -12.04 -29.08
N ILE A 604 -2.17 -11.81 -27.97
CA ILE A 604 -2.51 -12.87 -27.01
C ILE A 604 -3.37 -13.96 -27.67
N CYS A 605 -4.35 -13.57 -28.50
CA CYS A 605 -5.16 -14.51 -29.28
C CYS A 605 -4.29 -15.35 -30.22
N TYR A 606 -3.36 -14.72 -30.95
CA TYR A 606 -2.40 -15.41 -31.80
C TYR A 606 -1.52 -16.39 -31.00
N ALA A 607 -1.00 -15.95 -29.86
CA ALA A 607 -0.15 -16.76 -29.00
C ALA A 607 -0.91 -17.96 -28.40
N LEU A 608 -2.15 -17.77 -27.92
CA LEU A 608 -3.00 -18.87 -27.44
C LEU A 608 -3.26 -19.91 -28.53
N ALA A 609 -3.64 -19.47 -29.73
CA ALA A 609 -3.89 -20.38 -30.84
C ALA A 609 -2.64 -21.16 -31.24
N ARG A 610 -1.48 -20.50 -31.36
CA ARG A 610 -0.23 -21.09 -31.88
C ARG A 610 0.62 -21.81 -30.83
N ARG A 611 0.61 -21.36 -29.58
CA ARG A 611 1.49 -21.85 -28.52
C ARG A 611 0.73 -22.67 -27.48
N THR A 612 -0.50 -22.29 -27.14
CA THR A 612 -1.26 -22.97 -26.09
C THR A 612 -2.08 -24.14 -26.62
N PHE A 613 -2.81 -23.97 -27.73
CA PHE A 613 -3.76 -24.98 -28.23
C PHE A 613 -3.26 -25.79 -29.43
N LEU A 614 -2.33 -25.25 -30.22
CA LEU A 614 -1.74 -25.97 -31.34
C LEU A 614 -1.15 -27.32 -30.89
N ASP A 615 -1.38 -28.36 -31.69
CA ASP A 615 -1.05 -29.78 -31.45
C ASP A 615 -1.87 -30.51 -30.35
N LEU A 616 -2.69 -29.79 -29.56
CA LEU A 616 -3.68 -30.42 -28.68
C LEU A 616 -4.99 -30.66 -29.42
N ILE A 617 -5.40 -29.68 -30.23
CA ILE A 617 -6.61 -29.70 -31.05
C ILE A 617 -6.32 -29.27 -32.49
N ALA A 618 -7.27 -29.47 -33.40
CA ALA A 618 -7.15 -29.07 -34.80
C ALA A 618 -6.86 -27.56 -34.92
N PRO A 619 -6.03 -27.10 -35.88
CA PRO A 619 -5.64 -25.69 -35.99
C PRO A 619 -6.82 -24.72 -36.10
N GLU A 620 -7.88 -25.09 -36.81
CA GLU A 620 -9.11 -24.31 -36.95
C GLU A 620 -9.82 -24.18 -35.60
N ALA A 621 -9.94 -25.29 -34.87
CA ALA A 621 -10.52 -25.32 -33.53
C ALA A 621 -9.67 -24.54 -32.51
N ALA A 622 -8.33 -24.55 -32.66
CA ALA A 622 -7.41 -23.77 -31.82
C ALA A 622 -7.63 -22.26 -31.97
N VAL A 623 -7.84 -21.79 -33.20
CA VAL A 623 -8.16 -20.37 -33.47
C VAL A 623 -9.53 -20.01 -32.90
N VAL A 624 -10.56 -20.83 -33.16
CA VAL A 624 -11.92 -20.60 -32.65
C VAL A 624 -11.92 -20.55 -31.12
N LEU A 625 -11.24 -21.49 -30.46
CA LEU A 625 -11.15 -21.52 -29.00
C LEU A 625 -10.39 -20.31 -28.44
N ALA A 626 -9.29 -19.90 -29.07
CA ALA A 626 -8.56 -18.71 -28.67
C ALA A 626 -9.43 -17.44 -28.77
N VAL A 627 -10.18 -17.28 -29.86
CA VAL A 627 -11.12 -16.15 -30.05
C VAL A 627 -12.25 -16.21 -29.02
N ALA A 628 -12.83 -17.39 -28.78
CA ALA A 628 -13.92 -17.58 -27.83
C ALA A 628 -13.54 -17.22 -26.38
N ILE A 629 -12.27 -17.33 -26.01
CA ILE A 629 -11.76 -16.96 -24.68
C ILE A 629 -11.34 -15.48 -24.63
N VAL A 630 -10.72 -14.96 -25.69
CA VAL A 630 -10.17 -13.59 -25.73
C VAL A 630 -11.26 -12.53 -25.89
N VAL A 631 -12.27 -12.77 -26.71
CA VAL A 631 -13.32 -11.76 -26.99
C VAL A 631 -14.11 -11.40 -25.73
N PRO A 632 -14.61 -12.36 -24.90
CA PRO A 632 -15.28 -12.01 -23.64
C PRO A 632 -14.40 -11.21 -22.68
N ALA A 633 -13.10 -11.54 -22.60
CA ALA A 633 -12.14 -10.81 -21.77
C ALA A 633 -11.96 -9.35 -22.23
N LEU A 634 -11.87 -9.12 -23.54
CA LEU A 634 -11.79 -7.77 -24.12
C LEU A 634 -13.08 -6.97 -23.92
N VAL A 635 -14.24 -7.60 -24.12
CA VAL A 635 -15.56 -6.97 -23.91
C VAL A 635 -15.74 -6.57 -22.45
N PHE A 636 -15.43 -7.48 -21.52
CA PHE A 636 -15.41 -7.18 -20.09
C PHE A 636 -14.52 -5.97 -19.80
N LYS A 637 -13.29 -5.94 -20.33
CA LYS A 637 -12.39 -4.82 -20.06
C LYS A 637 -12.85 -3.49 -20.65
N LEU A 638 -13.45 -3.50 -21.83
CA LEU A 638 -14.03 -2.30 -22.42
C LEU A 638 -15.15 -1.74 -21.52
N ASN A 639 -16.09 -2.60 -21.12
CA ASN A 639 -17.23 -2.21 -20.30
C ASN A 639 -16.82 -1.79 -18.88
N PHE A 640 -15.87 -2.50 -18.28
CA PHE A 640 -15.27 -2.14 -17.00
C PHE A 640 -14.62 -0.75 -17.08
N THR A 641 -13.80 -0.51 -18.11
CA THR A 641 -13.14 0.79 -18.29
C THR A 641 -14.15 1.91 -18.53
N GLN A 642 -15.27 1.62 -19.21
CA GLN A 642 -16.32 2.63 -19.39
C GLN A 642 -17.07 2.96 -18.09
N ALA A 643 -17.23 1.98 -17.20
CA ALA A 643 -17.81 2.21 -15.88
C ALA A 643 -16.84 2.98 -14.99
N ASP A 644 -15.58 2.55 -14.94
CA ASP A 644 -14.52 3.08 -14.07
C ASP A 644 -13.99 4.46 -14.54
N ALA A 645 -13.58 4.57 -15.82
CA ALA A 645 -12.95 5.73 -16.43
C ALA A 645 -13.58 6.08 -17.79
N PRO A 646 -14.84 6.58 -17.82
CA PRO A 646 -15.60 6.84 -19.05
C PRO A 646 -14.91 7.81 -20.02
N GLU A 647 -14.10 8.74 -19.53
CA GLU A 647 -13.33 9.68 -20.35
C GLU A 647 -12.30 9.00 -21.25
N LEU A 648 -11.81 7.81 -20.87
CA LEU A 648 -10.92 6.98 -21.68
C LEU A 648 -11.69 6.20 -22.77
N VAL A 649 -13.02 6.28 -22.77
CA VAL A 649 -13.92 5.49 -23.61
C VAL A 649 -14.99 6.39 -24.23
N GLN A 650 -14.70 6.94 -25.42
CA GLN A 650 -15.62 7.82 -26.14
C GLN A 650 -16.09 7.22 -27.47
N GLY A 651 -17.29 7.60 -27.93
CA GLY A 651 -17.80 7.26 -29.25
C GLY A 651 -18.27 5.81 -29.40
N LEU A 652 -17.61 5.00 -30.25
CA LEU A 652 -18.05 3.66 -30.68
C LEU A 652 -18.29 2.69 -29.51
N ALA A 653 -17.54 2.84 -28.43
CA ALA A 653 -17.68 2.00 -27.24
C ALA A 653 -19.01 2.20 -26.49
N TYR A 654 -19.62 3.39 -26.56
CA TYR A 654 -20.96 3.64 -26.02
C TYR A 654 -22.00 2.70 -26.67
N LYS A 655 -21.88 2.49 -27.99
CA LYS A 655 -22.74 1.56 -28.74
C LYS A 655 -22.51 0.09 -28.36
N ILE A 656 -21.27 -0.27 -28.01
CA ILE A 656 -20.97 -1.64 -27.54
C ILE A 656 -21.60 -1.87 -26.16
N ARG A 657 -21.53 -0.88 -25.25
CA ARG A 657 -22.19 -0.96 -23.94
C ARG A 657 -23.70 -1.11 -24.07
N GLU A 658 -24.37 -0.39 -24.97
CA GLU A 658 -25.81 -0.57 -25.21
C GLU A 658 -26.16 -2.03 -25.51
N TRP A 659 -25.30 -2.75 -26.26
CA TRP A 659 -25.52 -4.16 -26.62
C TRP A 659 -25.22 -5.12 -25.47
N THR A 660 -24.33 -4.74 -24.56
CA THR A 660 -23.92 -5.57 -23.42
C THR A 660 -24.56 -5.17 -22.08
N ALA A 661 -25.37 -4.12 -22.06
CA ALA A 661 -25.96 -3.54 -20.85
C ALA A 661 -26.85 -4.54 -20.07
N SER A 662 -27.38 -5.55 -20.74
CA SER A 662 -28.16 -6.63 -20.12
C SER A 662 -27.34 -7.58 -19.24
N PHE A 663 -26.00 -7.55 -19.34
CA PHE A 663 -25.12 -8.41 -18.56
C PHE A 663 -24.37 -7.59 -17.51
N SER A 664 -24.47 -7.99 -16.24
CA SER A 664 -23.70 -7.36 -15.16
C SER A 664 -22.20 -7.49 -15.41
N LEU A 665 -21.41 -6.48 -14.99
CA LEU A 665 -19.94 -6.51 -15.10
C LEU A 665 -19.34 -7.72 -14.37
N VAL A 666 -19.90 -8.06 -13.21
CA VAL A 666 -19.54 -9.26 -12.44
C VAL A 666 -19.77 -10.53 -13.27
N GLY A 667 -20.93 -10.65 -13.91
CA GLY A 667 -21.24 -11.80 -14.77
C GLY A 667 -20.31 -11.90 -15.98
N GLN A 668 -19.96 -10.77 -16.60
CA GLN A 668 -19.00 -10.74 -17.71
C GLN A 668 -17.61 -11.24 -17.28
N ALA A 669 -17.12 -10.79 -16.12
CA ALA A 669 -15.86 -11.25 -15.55
C ALA A 669 -15.89 -12.74 -15.20
N GLN A 670 -16.96 -13.22 -14.56
CA GLN A 670 -17.14 -14.64 -14.22
C GLN A 670 -17.12 -15.54 -15.45
N VAL A 671 -17.79 -15.13 -16.54
CA VAL A 671 -17.75 -15.87 -17.81
C VAL A 671 -16.33 -15.92 -18.36
N ALA A 672 -15.61 -14.81 -18.38
CA ALA A 672 -14.23 -14.77 -18.85
C ALA A 672 -13.30 -15.68 -18.02
N PHE A 673 -13.39 -15.62 -16.68
CA PHE A 673 -12.61 -16.49 -15.80
C PHE A 673 -12.98 -17.97 -15.95
N ALA A 674 -14.26 -18.30 -16.06
CA ALA A 674 -14.73 -19.68 -16.23
C ALA A 674 -14.18 -20.28 -17.53
N LEU A 675 -14.22 -19.53 -18.65
CA LEU A 675 -13.68 -19.97 -19.93
C LEU A 675 -12.15 -20.20 -19.86
N GLN A 676 -11.42 -19.30 -19.20
CA GLN A 676 -9.98 -19.47 -18.98
C GLN A 676 -9.65 -20.67 -18.10
N PHE A 677 -10.40 -20.86 -17.02
CA PHE A 677 -10.20 -21.97 -16.09
C PHE A 677 -10.44 -23.32 -16.77
N LEU A 678 -11.53 -23.44 -17.53
CA LEU A 678 -11.83 -24.63 -18.34
C LEU A 678 -10.74 -24.89 -19.39
N ALA A 679 -10.24 -23.84 -20.05
CA ALA A 679 -9.14 -23.97 -21.00
C ALA A 679 -7.83 -24.42 -20.32
N ALA A 680 -7.53 -23.93 -19.12
CA ALA A 680 -6.37 -24.35 -18.35
C ALA A 680 -6.47 -25.85 -17.94
N ILE A 681 -7.63 -26.28 -17.45
CA ILE A 681 -7.89 -27.71 -17.15
C ILE A 681 -7.71 -28.56 -18.39
N MET A 682 -8.30 -28.15 -19.53
CA MET A 682 -8.17 -28.86 -20.79
C MET A 682 -6.70 -28.99 -21.21
N VAL A 683 -5.94 -27.90 -21.15
CA VAL A 683 -4.51 -27.90 -21.50
C VAL A 683 -3.71 -28.81 -20.58
N VAL A 684 -3.91 -28.75 -19.26
CA VAL A 684 -3.23 -29.62 -18.30
C VAL A 684 -3.58 -31.08 -18.56
N PHE A 685 -4.88 -31.40 -18.65
CA PHE A 685 -5.35 -32.75 -18.89
C PHE A 685 -4.83 -33.30 -20.21
N MET A 686 -4.94 -32.57 -21.32
CA MET A 686 -4.45 -33.04 -22.61
C MET A 686 -2.93 -33.14 -22.66
N ALA A 687 -2.19 -32.19 -22.10
CA ALA A 687 -0.72 -32.22 -22.11
C ALA A 687 -0.14 -33.33 -21.22
N VAL A 688 -0.80 -33.65 -20.08
CA VAL A 688 -0.36 -34.70 -19.16
C VAL A 688 -0.86 -36.08 -19.61
N SER A 689 -2.16 -36.23 -19.88
CA SER A 689 -2.79 -37.52 -20.17
C SER A 689 -2.39 -38.11 -21.53
N LEU A 690 -2.16 -37.29 -22.54
CA LEU A 690 -1.80 -37.80 -23.87
C LEU A 690 -0.30 -38.11 -24.00
N SER A 691 0.53 -37.74 -23.02
CA SER A 691 2.01 -37.80 -23.08
C SER A 691 2.65 -37.26 -24.36
N ARG A 692 1.88 -36.56 -25.21
CA ARG A 692 2.33 -36.04 -26.49
C ARG A 692 3.35 -34.96 -26.19
N GLY A 693 4.63 -35.32 -26.26
CA GLY A 693 5.67 -34.36 -26.55
C GLY A 693 5.35 -33.80 -27.93
N THR A 694 4.57 -32.72 -27.97
CA THR A 694 4.06 -32.12 -29.20
C THR A 694 5.23 -31.52 -29.96
N ILE A 695 5.70 -32.23 -30.98
CA ILE A 695 6.70 -31.75 -31.90
C ILE A 695 5.96 -31.01 -33.02
N LEU A 696 6.11 -29.68 -33.05
CA LEU A 696 5.69 -28.84 -34.17
C LEU A 696 6.71 -28.99 -35.30
N ALA A 697 6.35 -29.72 -36.36
CA ALA A 697 7.08 -29.72 -37.62
C ALA A 697 6.34 -28.82 -38.62
N GLN A 698 6.92 -27.66 -38.97
CA GLN A 698 6.45 -26.89 -40.13
C GLN A 698 7.00 -27.51 -41.42
N PRO A 699 6.30 -27.41 -42.57
CA PRO A 699 6.89 -27.79 -43.86
C PRO A 699 8.14 -26.94 -44.11
N GLY A 700 9.33 -27.56 -44.02
CA GLY A 700 10.63 -26.89 -44.16
C GLY A 700 11.22 -26.25 -42.89
N GLY A 701 10.63 -26.46 -41.70
CA GLY A 701 11.11 -25.92 -40.43
C GLY A 701 11.40 -27.00 -39.36
N PRO A 702 12.28 -26.72 -38.38
CA PRO A 702 12.68 -27.71 -37.38
C PRO A 702 11.56 -28.03 -36.37
N ALA A 703 11.55 -29.28 -35.91
CA ALA A 703 10.70 -29.83 -34.85
C ALA A 703 10.82 -29.07 -33.50
N VAL A 704 9.74 -28.48 -32.98
CA VAL A 704 9.72 -27.74 -31.69
C VAL A 704 8.83 -28.42 -30.65
N ARG A 705 9.37 -28.75 -29.46
CA ARG A 705 8.56 -29.24 -28.32
C ARG A 705 8.06 -28.07 -27.47
N ILE A 706 6.74 -27.86 -27.40
CA ILE A 706 6.11 -26.89 -26.50
C ILE A 706 5.91 -27.53 -25.12
N THR A 707 6.34 -26.86 -24.05
CA THR A 707 6.20 -27.34 -22.67
C THR A 707 4.86 -26.94 -22.06
N LEU A 708 4.42 -27.65 -21.01
CA LEU A 708 3.22 -27.25 -20.26
C LEU A 708 3.36 -25.82 -19.69
N ALA A 709 4.54 -25.44 -19.22
CA ALA A 709 4.82 -24.10 -18.73
C ALA A 709 4.58 -23.02 -19.80
N GLU A 710 5.07 -23.22 -21.02
CA GLU A 710 4.84 -22.29 -22.14
C GLU A 710 3.35 -22.22 -22.53
N ARG A 711 2.62 -23.34 -22.49
CA ARG A 711 1.18 -23.36 -22.77
C ARG A 711 0.37 -22.55 -21.73
N LEU A 712 0.71 -22.70 -20.45
CA LEU A 712 0.04 -22.01 -19.35
C LEU A 712 0.42 -20.52 -19.26
N HIS A 713 1.62 -20.13 -19.71
CA HIS A 713 2.07 -18.74 -19.67
C HIS A 713 1.13 -17.76 -20.40
N TYR A 714 0.61 -18.13 -21.57
CA TYR A 714 -0.29 -17.26 -22.32
C TYR A 714 -1.73 -17.22 -21.77
N LEU A 715 -2.18 -18.28 -21.09
CA LEU A 715 -3.43 -18.26 -20.31
C LEU A 715 -3.29 -17.33 -19.09
N LEU A 716 -2.17 -17.43 -18.38
CA LEU A 716 -1.83 -16.51 -17.29
C LEU A 716 -1.72 -15.07 -17.79
N THR A 717 -1.12 -14.85 -18.97
CA THR A 717 -1.01 -13.52 -19.58
C THR A 717 -2.40 -12.89 -19.79
N LEU A 718 -3.35 -13.65 -20.35
CA LEU A 718 -4.72 -13.16 -20.53
C LEU A 718 -5.41 -12.87 -19.17
N PHE A 719 -5.21 -13.72 -18.16
CA PHE A 719 -5.72 -13.47 -16.80
C PHE A 719 -5.15 -12.17 -16.23
N LEU A 720 -3.83 -11.99 -16.28
CA LEU A 720 -3.17 -10.77 -15.76
C LEU A 720 -3.56 -9.50 -16.53
N THR A 721 -3.82 -9.59 -17.84
CA THR A 721 -4.38 -8.44 -18.58
C THR A 721 -5.76 -8.03 -18.07
N MET A 722 -6.59 -8.99 -17.64
CA MET A 722 -7.86 -8.68 -17.00
C MET A 722 -7.71 -8.13 -15.58
N GLN A 723 -6.58 -8.39 -14.92
CA GLN A 723 -6.27 -7.81 -13.60
C GLN A 723 -5.49 -6.49 -13.67
N SER A 724 -5.29 -5.94 -14.87
CA SER A 724 -4.60 -4.66 -15.08
C SER A 724 -5.58 -3.55 -15.46
N ARG A 725 -5.27 -2.29 -15.07
CA ARG A 725 -5.95 -1.11 -15.63
C ARG A 725 -5.73 -1.04 -17.15
N ALA A 726 -6.73 -0.58 -17.90
CA ALA A 726 -6.68 -0.53 -19.36
C ALA A 726 -5.45 0.23 -19.92
N PRO A 727 -5.04 1.40 -19.37
CA PRO A 727 -3.82 2.09 -19.77
C PRO A 727 -2.52 1.28 -19.62
N ASN A 728 -2.50 0.27 -18.74
CA ASN A 728 -1.33 -0.56 -18.48
C ASN A 728 -1.28 -1.83 -19.36
N ILE A 729 -2.38 -2.21 -20.02
CA ILE A 729 -2.43 -3.40 -20.90
C ILE A 729 -1.36 -3.36 -22.02
N PRO A 730 -1.01 -2.22 -22.65
CA PRO A 730 0.06 -2.19 -23.65
C PRO A 730 1.45 -2.58 -23.12
N LEU A 731 1.71 -2.51 -21.81
CA LEU A 731 2.99 -2.95 -21.22
C LEU A 731 3.29 -4.42 -21.50
N PHE A 732 2.27 -5.26 -21.69
CA PHE A 732 2.44 -6.66 -22.06
C PHE A 732 3.12 -6.84 -23.43
N LEU A 733 2.90 -5.94 -24.39
CA LEU A 733 3.63 -5.95 -25.66
C LEU A 733 5.12 -5.62 -25.45
N GLY A 734 5.42 -4.67 -24.57
CA GLY A 734 6.79 -4.32 -24.19
C GLY A 734 7.51 -5.48 -23.50
N MET A 735 6.84 -6.11 -22.52
CA MET A 735 7.34 -7.30 -21.83
C MET A 735 7.62 -8.44 -22.80
N GLU A 736 6.71 -8.70 -23.75
CA GLU A 736 6.89 -9.76 -24.74
C GLU A 736 8.03 -9.46 -25.73
N ALA A 737 8.15 -8.21 -26.19
CA ALA A 737 9.26 -7.78 -27.04
C ALA A 737 10.61 -7.97 -26.33
N GLN A 738 10.70 -7.58 -25.05
CA GLN A 738 11.88 -7.79 -24.22
C GLN A 738 12.16 -9.28 -23.99
N ARG A 739 11.14 -10.11 -23.75
CA ARG A 739 11.29 -11.55 -23.57
C ARG A 739 11.86 -12.23 -24.82
N ILE A 740 11.34 -11.90 -26.00
CA ILE A 740 11.84 -12.42 -27.28
C ILE A 740 13.28 -11.99 -27.51
N ALA A 741 13.59 -10.70 -27.32
CA ALA A 741 14.94 -10.18 -27.45
C ALA A 741 15.91 -10.83 -26.45
N LEU A 742 15.49 -11.05 -25.20
CA LEU A 742 16.30 -11.70 -24.17
C LEU A 742 16.65 -13.13 -24.53
N PHE A 743 15.71 -13.88 -25.09
CA PHE A 743 15.96 -15.26 -25.50
C PHE A 743 16.91 -15.32 -26.69
N ASN A 744 16.80 -14.37 -27.63
CA ASN A 744 17.78 -14.22 -28.70
C ASN A 744 19.17 -13.84 -28.17
N LEU A 745 19.25 -13.03 -27.11
CA LEU A 745 20.51 -12.62 -26.48
C LEU A 745 21.24 -13.82 -25.83
N PHE A 746 20.52 -14.67 -25.09
CA PHE A 746 21.11 -15.80 -24.37
C PHE A 746 21.25 -17.10 -25.16
N ASP A 747 20.93 -17.11 -26.45
CA ASP A 747 21.16 -18.27 -27.29
C ASP A 747 22.67 -18.53 -27.52
N PHE A 748 23.21 -19.64 -27.02
CA PHE A 748 24.65 -19.95 -27.12
C PHE A 748 25.00 -20.88 -28.28
N SER A 749 24.02 -21.35 -29.07
CA SER A 749 24.26 -22.35 -30.10
C SER A 749 24.62 -21.71 -31.45
N SER A 750 25.91 -21.49 -31.71
CA SER A 750 26.40 -21.26 -33.07
C SER A 750 27.89 -21.60 -33.19
N ASN A 751 28.25 -22.88 -33.34
CA ASN A 751 29.57 -23.23 -33.87
C ASN A 751 29.70 -24.61 -34.55
N THR A 752 28.62 -25.16 -35.11
CA THR A 752 28.74 -26.31 -36.02
C THR A 752 28.01 -26.03 -37.32
N HIS A 753 28.63 -25.20 -38.16
CA HIS A 753 28.44 -25.28 -39.61
C HIS A 753 28.94 -26.64 -40.07
N ASN A 754 28.08 -27.66 -40.04
CA ASN A 754 28.08 -28.86 -40.90
C ASN A 754 27.17 -29.91 -40.27
N GLN A 755 25.89 -29.85 -40.61
CA GLN A 755 25.06 -30.98 -41.05
C GLN A 755 23.59 -30.54 -41.03
N LEU A 756 22.89 -30.83 -42.11
CA LEU A 756 21.44 -30.77 -42.17
C LEU A 756 20.85 -31.62 -41.04
N GLU A 757 19.80 -31.13 -40.39
CA GLU A 757 19.03 -31.77 -39.30
C GLU A 757 19.58 -31.63 -37.87
N GLU A 758 19.35 -30.48 -37.22
CA GLU A 758 19.15 -30.38 -35.75
C GLU A 758 18.47 -29.04 -35.38
N SER A 759 17.54 -29.09 -34.42
CA SER A 759 16.52 -28.06 -34.14
C SER A 759 17.02 -26.88 -33.28
N LYS A 760 16.46 -25.69 -33.54
CA LYS A 760 16.85 -24.35 -33.04
C LYS A 760 16.44 -24.02 -31.58
N ARG A 761 16.43 -24.98 -30.65
CA ARG A 761 15.99 -24.71 -29.24
C ARG A 761 16.89 -25.28 -28.15
N ASP A 762 18.15 -25.53 -28.48
CA ASP A 762 19.20 -26.02 -27.58
C ASP A 762 20.15 -24.90 -27.09
N SER A 763 19.59 -23.78 -26.63
CA SER A 763 20.38 -22.74 -25.98
C SER A 763 20.63 -23.10 -24.52
N ASP A 764 21.89 -23.34 -24.15
CA ASP A 764 22.38 -23.44 -22.77
C ASP A 764 22.26 -22.07 -22.05
N VAL A 765 21.02 -21.60 -21.80
CA VAL A 765 20.79 -20.33 -21.11
C VAL A 765 21.37 -20.44 -19.69
N SER A 766 22.29 -19.54 -19.35
CA SER A 766 22.83 -19.47 -18.00
C SER A 766 21.69 -19.21 -17.00
N SER A 767 21.35 -20.20 -16.18
CA SER A 767 20.28 -20.10 -15.18
C SER A 767 20.47 -18.94 -14.21
N THR A 768 21.73 -18.62 -13.90
CA THR A 768 22.09 -17.46 -13.06
C THR A 768 21.82 -16.13 -13.79
N ALA A 769 22.16 -16.02 -15.08
CA ALA A 769 21.86 -14.82 -15.87
C ALA A 769 20.35 -14.62 -16.03
N LEU A 770 19.61 -15.72 -16.27
CA LEU A 770 18.15 -15.72 -16.31
C LEU A 770 17.55 -15.27 -14.98
N GLY A 771 18.05 -15.79 -13.85
CA GLY A 771 17.60 -15.37 -12.51
C GLY A 771 17.82 -13.88 -12.24
N VAL A 772 19.02 -13.36 -12.54
CA VAL A 772 19.35 -11.94 -12.39
C VAL A 772 18.46 -11.05 -13.23
N VAL A 773 18.33 -11.36 -14.52
CA VAL A 773 17.49 -10.56 -15.43
C VAL A 773 16.03 -10.59 -15.01
N THR A 774 15.52 -11.77 -14.63
CA THR A 774 14.14 -11.91 -14.16
C THR A 774 13.91 -11.06 -12.92
N LEU A 775 14.85 -11.04 -11.97
CA LEU A 775 14.77 -10.21 -10.77
C LEU A 775 14.68 -8.71 -11.13
N LEU A 776 15.56 -8.24 -12.01
CA LEU A 776 15.63 -6.84 -12.44
C LEU A 776 14.35 -6.39 -13.16
N LEU A 777 13.88 -7.21 -14.12
CA LEU A 777 12.68 -6.90 -14.89
C LEU A 777 11.41 -7.03 -14.04
N SER A 778 11.36 -8.00 -13.11
CA SER A 778 10.23 -8.10 -12.16
C SER A 778 10.06 -6.81 -11.37
N HIS A 779 11.15 -6.26 -10.81
CA HIS A 779 11.08 -5.01 -10.06
C HIS A 779 10.81 -3.82 -10.96
N THR A 780 11.46 -3.72 -12.12
CA THR A 780 11.21 -2.64 -13.09
C THR A 780 9.73 -2.59 -13.46
N TYR A 781 9.11 -3.72 -13.79
CA TYR A 781 7.70 -3.77 -14.15
C TYR A 781 6.75 -3.66 -12.97
N PHE A 782 7.17 -3.96 -11.74
CA PHE A 782 6.38 -3.59 -10.56
C PHE A 782 6.12 -2.07 -10.53
N PHE A 783 7.17 -1.26 -10.72
CA PHE A 783 7.03 0.20 -10.78
C PHE A 783 6.38 0.70 -12.08
N CYS A 784 6.69 0.10 -13.24
CA CYS A 784 6.08 0.52 -14.52
C CYS A 784 4.55 0.28 -14.55
N PHE A 785 4.03 -0.67 -13.78
CA PHE A 785 2.59 -0.89 -13.63
C PHE A 785 1.92 0.05 -12.61
N GLY A 786 2.68 0.94 -11.96
CA GLY A 786 2.19 1.92 -10.99
C GLY A 786 2.46 1.58 -9.51
N GLY A 787 3.07 0.43 -9.22
CA GLY A 787 3.40 0.03 -7.85
C GLY A 787 4.52 0.87 -7.23
N SER A 788 4.52 0.99 -5.90
CA SER A 788 5.58 1.64 -5.14
C SER A 788 5.73 0.99 -3.76
N ASN A 789 6.64 1.50 -2.92
CA ASN A 789 6.76 1.06 -1.53
C ASN A 789 5.68 1.68 -0.61
N SER A 790 4.84 2.59 -1.13
CA SER A 790 3.71 3.16 -0.41
C SER A 790 2.46 2.30 -0.56
N ILE A 791 1.69 2.17 0.52
CA ILE A 791 0.35 1.56 0.52
C ILE A 791 -0.58 2.30 -0.44
N SER A 792 -0.36 3.60 -0.64
CA SER A 792 -1.14 4.42 -1.59
C SER A 792 -1.03 3.99 -3.05
N SER A 793 -0.12 3.09 -3.39
CA SER A 793 0.01 2.55 -4.75
C SER A 793 -0.71 1.23 -4.96
N VAL A 794 -1.34 0.68 -3.91
CA VAL A 794 -2.10 -0.57 -4.01
C VAL A 794 -3.42 -0.32 -4.73
N ASP A 795 -3.55 -0.84 -5.95
CA ASP A 795 -4.76 -0.71 -6.75
C ASP A 795 -5.81 -1.75 -6.36
N LEU A 796 -6.93 -1.29 -5.82
CA LEU A 796 -8.10 -2.11 -5.43
C LEU A 796 -9.10 -2.29 -6.56
N SER A 797 -9.03 -1.50 -7.64
CA SER A 797 -10.07 -1.44 -8.68
C SER A 797 -10.31 -2.79 -9.36
N ASN A 798 -9.27 -3.62 -9.47
CA ASN A 798 -9.33 -4.94 -10.09
C ASN A 798 -9.53 -6.09 -9.08
N ALA A 799 -9.48 -5.83 -7.77
CA ALA A 799 -9.52 -6.86 -6.73
C ALA A 799 -10.89 -7.56 -6.62
N TYR A 800 -11.96 -6.92 -7.08
CA TYR A 800 -13.33 -7.41 -7.03
C TYR A 800 -13.84 -7.98 -8.37
N ASN A 801 -12.97 -8.09 -9.37
CA ASN A 801 -13.36 -8.62 -10.68
C ASN A 801 -13.98 -10.02 -10.52
N GLY A 802 -15.26 -10.16 -10.90
CA GLY A 802 -16.00 -11.44 -10.86
C GLY A 802 -16.45 -11.91 -9.48
N VAL A 803 -16.30 -11.09 -8.45
CA VAL A 803 -16.70 -11.38 -7.07
C VAL A 803 -18.01 -10.62 -6.78
N SER A 804 -19.10 -11.34 -6.50
CA SER A 804 -20.41 -10.73 -6.17
C SER A 804 -20.56 -10.38 -4.70
N ASP A 805 -19.90 -11.15 -3.83
CA ASP A 805 -20.01 -11.05 -2.37
C ASP A 805 -18.61 -11.06 -1.77
N TYR A 806 -18.43 -10.39 -0.63
CA TYR A 806 -17.13 -10.28 0.02
C TYR A 806 -16.52 -11.68 0.30
N ASN A 807 -15.36 -11.93 -0.29
CA ASN A 807 -14.57 -13.14 -0.06
C ASN A 807 -13.10 -12.77 0.06
N ILE A 808 -12.61 -12.71 1.29
CA ILE A 808 -11.24 -12.29 1.61
C ILE A 808 -10.17 -13.07 0.84
N VAL A 809 -10.40 -14.35 0.57
CA VAL A 809 -9.43 -15.20 -0.15
C VAL A 809 -9.44 -14.84 -1.63
N ALA A 810 -10.61 -14.71 -2.25
CA ALA A 810 -10.72 -14.35 -3.66
C ALA A 810 -10.19 -12.93 -3.90
N VAL A 811 -10.64 -11.95 -3.11
CA VAL A 811 -10.20 -10.56 -3.19
C VAL A 811 -8.70 -10.46 -2.93
N GLY A 812 -8.17 -11.15 -1.92
CA GLY A 812 -6.73 -11.16 -1.64
C GLY A 812 -5.89 -11.72 -2.78
N LEU A 813 -6.34 -12.79 -3.45
CA LEU A 813 -5.66 -13.37 -4.61
C LEU A 813 -5.69 -12.44 -5.82
N LEU A 814 -6.84 -11.81 -6.10
CA LEU A 814 -7.01 -10.88 -7.21
C LEU A 814 -6.22 -9.58 -6.99
N LEU A 815 -6.25 -9.06 -5.76
CA LEU A 815 -5.46 -7.90 -5.34
C LEU A 815 -3.96 -8.17 -5.52
N PHE A 816 -3.48 -9.33 -5.09
CA PHE A 816 -2.09 -9.74 -5.28
C PHE A 816 -1.75 -9.88 -6.77
N ALA A 817 -2.62 -10.52 -7.55
CA ALA A 817 -2.41 -10.71 -8.98
C ALA A 817 -2.34 -9.38 -9.75
N GLY A 818 -3.23 -8.42 -9.43
CA GLY A 818 -3.26 -7.10 -10.07
C GLY A 818 -1.99 -6.29 -9.76
N ASN A 819 -1.65 -6.15 -8.47
CA ASN A 819 -0.53 -5.31 -8.01
C ASN A 819 0.85 -5.90 -8.32
N TRP A 820 0.99 -7.23 -8.40
CA TRP A 820 2.22 -7.91 -8.75
C TRP A 820 2.22 -8.50 -10.18
N THR A 821 1.40 -7.94 -11.08
CA THR A 821 1.27 -8.39 -12.48
C THR A 821 2.63 -8.57 -13.17
N GLY A 822 3.47 -7.54 -13.17
CA GLY A 822 4.80 -7.57 -13.80
C GLY A 822 5.72 -8.68 -13.25
N PRO A 823 5.96 -8.72 -11.92
CA PRO A 823 6.70 -9.81 -11.28
C PRO A 823 6.18 -11.21 -11.59
N ILE A 824 4.86 -11.43 -11.50
CA ILE A 824 4.24 -12.74 -11.76
C ILE A 824 4.47 -13.15 -13.23
N TRP A 825 4.29 -12.20 -14.16
CA TRP A 825 4.50 -12.45 -15.58
C TRP A 825 5.95 -12.82 -15.90
N TRP A 826 6.93 -12.06 -15.38
CA TRP A 826 8.35 -12.33 -15.62
C TRP A 826 8.82 -13.65 -14.97
N CYS A 827 8.33 -13.99 -13.79
CA CYS A 827 8.59 -15.30 -13.19
C CYS A 827 8.06 -16.44 -14.08
N SER A 828 6.85 -16.32 -14.62
CA SER A 828 6.26 -17.30 -15.54
C SER A 828 7.04 -17.40 -16.87
N ALA A 829 7.48 -16.28 -17.43
CA ALA A 829 8.31 -16.23 -18.63
C ALA A 829 9.66 -16.93 -18.41
N ALA A 830 10.29 -16.73 -17.25
CA ALA A 830 11.55 -17.37 -16.89
C ALA A 830 11.39 -18.89 -16.69
N VAL A 831 10.32 -19.33 -16.03
CA VAL A 831 9.98 -20.76 -15.88
C VAL A 831 9.90 -21.43 -17.26
N SER A 832 9.25 -20.79 -18.23
CA SER A 832 9.12 -21.30 -19.60
C SER A 832 10.48 -21.48 -20.30
N ALA A 833 11.49 -20.68 -19.95
CA ALA A 833 12.86 -20.81 -20.48
C ALA A 833 13.67 -21.93 -19.81
N THR A 834 13.39 -22.28 -18.55
CA THR A 834 14.13 -23.35 -17.84
C THR A 834 13.75 -24.77 -18.25
N PHE A 835 12.56 -24.96 -18.81
CA PHE A 835 12.02 -26.29 -19.17
C PHE A 835 12.25 -26.67 -20.64
N SER A 836 13.02 -25.89 -21.42
CA SER A 836 13.37 -26.25 -22.80
C SER A 836 14.22 -27.52 -22.82
N LYS A 837 13.61 -28.66 -23.17
CA LYS A 837 14.30 -29.96 -23.23
C LYS A 837 14.92 -30.18 -24.62
N PRO A 838 16.11 -30.82 -24.69
CA PRO A 838 16.71 -31.23 -25.95
C PRO A 838 15.84 -32.25 -26.68
N THR A 839 15.60 -32.01 -27.97
CA THR A 839 15.00 -33.00 -28.86
C THR A 839 16.10 -33.89 -29.42
N ARG A 840 16.40 -35.02 -28.75
CA ARG A 840 17.12 -36.11 -29.42
C ARG A 840 16.18 -36.76 -30.44
N SER A 841 16.36 -36.37 -31.70
CA SER A 841 16.34 -37.27 -32.86
C SER A 841 15.27 -38.38 -32.92
N ALA A 842 14.01 -38.08 -32.56
CA ALA A 842 12.90 -39.00 -32.79
C ALA A 842 12.77 -39.35 -34.29
N GLU A 843 13.08 -38.41 -35.19
CA GLU A 843 13.19 -38.66 -36.64
C GLU A 843 14.31 -39.62 -37.02
N ARG A 844 15.44 -39.66 -36.29
CA ARG A 844 16.57 -40.56 -36.60
C ARG A 844 16.27 -42.00 -36.17
N LEU A 845 15.42 -42.20 -35.15
CA LEU A 845 14.90 -43.51 -34.76
C LEU A 845 13.84 -43.99 -35.76
N ILE A 846 12.92 -43.12 -36.16
CA ILE A 846 11.83 -43.41 -37.11
C ILE A 846 12.42 -43.69 -38.51
N ARG A 847 13.31 -42.85 -39.03
CA ARG A 847 13.95 -43.09 -40.34
C ARG A 847 14.82 -44.35 -40.37
N LYS A 848 15.52 -44.72 -39.28
CA LYS A 848 16.28 -45.98 -39.25
C LYS A 848 15.39 -47.23 -39.22
N VAL A 849 14.25 -47.17 -38.54
CA VAL A 849 13.29 -48.29 -38.45
C VAL A 849 12.55 -48.49 -39.77
N PHE A 850 12.22 -47.40 -40.49
CA PHE A 850 11.51 -47.48 -41.77
C PHE A 850 12.42 -47.63 -43.01
N ALA A 851 13.72 -47.33 -42.91
CA ALA A 851 14.66 -47.48 -44.03
C ALA A 851 15.15 -48.92 -44.26
N ASN A 852 15.18 -49.77 -43.23
CA ASN A 852 15.63 -51.16 -43.35
C ASN A 852 14.44 -52.12 -43.27
N GLY A 853 13.77 -52.31 -44.41
CA GLY A 853 12.64 -53.24 -44.59
C GLY A 853 13.02 -54.73 -44.53
N GLY A 854 13.66 -55.19 -43.46
CA GLY A 854 14.03 -56.59 -43.27
C GLY A 854 14.12 -56.95 -41.80
N ARG A 855 13.83 -58.21 -41.46
CA ARG A 855 13.72 -58.79 -40.10
C ARG A 855 15.05 -58.82 -39.31
N ASP A 856 15.79 -57.71 -39.26
CA ASP A 856 17.08 -57.56 -38.58
C ASP A 856 16.98 -56.75 -37.26
N TRP A 857 15.77 -56.26 -36.94
CA TRP A 857 15.50 -55.45 -35.75
C TRP A 857 15.76 -56.21 -34.44
N ILE A 858 15.56 -57.53 -34.40
CA ILE A 858 15.78 -58.35 -33.20
C ILE A 858 17.27 -58.54 -32.90
N ALA A 859 18.10 -58.67 -33.94
CA ALA A 859 19.55 -58.80 -33.79
C ALA A 859 20.18 -57.45 -33.38
N GLN A 860 19.70 -56.37 -33.97
CA GLN A 860 20.12 -55.01 -33.61
C GLN A 860 19.63 -54.60 -32.22
N GLU A 861 18.45 -55.02 -31.79
CA GLU A 861 17.97 -54.76 -30.43
C GLU A 861 18.76 -55.56 -29.38
N ARG A 862 19.12 -56.81 -29.66
CA ARG A 862 20.04 -57.57 -28.79
C ARG A 862 21.45 -56.98 -28.74
N GLN A 863 21.94 -56.43 -29.85
CA GLN A 863 23.23 -55.75 -29.87
C GLN A 863 23.18 -54.40 -29.15
N MET A 864 22.08 -53.65 -29.30
CA MET A 864 21.84 -52.41 -28.57
C MET A 864 21.70 -52.67 -27.07
N LEU A 865 21.03 -53.75 -26.65
CA LEU A 865 20.94 -54.14 -25.24
C LEU A 865 22.29 -54.57 -24.67
N ARG A 866 23.15 -55.21 -25.48
CA ARG A 866 24.53 -55.57 -25.08
C ARG A 866 25.45 -54.34 -25.02
N GLU A 867 25.33 -53.41 -25.96
CA GLU A 867 26.04 -52.12 -25.94
C GLU A 867 25.55 -51.23 -24.81
N GLN A 868 24.25 -51.22 -24.49
CA GLN A 868 23.70 -50.51 -23.34
C GLN A 868 24.12 -51.15 -22.02
N ALA A 869 24.19 -52.48 -21.93
CA ALA A 869 24.75 -53.19 -20.77
C ALA A 869 26.26 -52.94 -20.60
N ALA A 870 27.01 -52.83 -21.70
CA ALA A 870 28.45 -52.50 -21.68
C ALA A 870 28.71 -51.01 -21.37
N VAL A 871 27.93 -50.09 -21.94
CA VAL A 871 28.01 -48.63 -21.68
C VAL A 871 27.54 -48.29 -20.26
N SER A 872 26.63 -49.09 -19.68
CA SER A 872 26.24 -48.99 -18.27
C SER A 872 27.40 -49.26 -17.30
N GLN A 873 28.50 -49.87 -17.74
CA GLN A 873 29.66 -50.15 -16.89
C GLN A 873 30.84 -49.17 -17.07
N THR A 874 30.82 -48.24 -18.04
CA THR A 874 32.02 -47.41 -18.33
C THR A 874 31.81 -45.95 -18.72
N LYS A 875 30.62 -45.36 -18.53
CA LYS A 875 30.49 -43.89 -18.60
C LYS A 875 29.99 -43.32 -17.27
N ALA A 876 30.87 -42.61 -16.58
CA ALA A 876 30.46 -41.57 -15.65
C ALA A 876 29.55 -40.61 -16.43
N VAL A 877 28.24 -40.71 -16.20
CA VAL A 877 27.25 -39.80 -16.78
C VAL A 877 27.62 -38.41 -16.30
N ALA A 878 28.10 -37.56 -17.20
CA ALA A 878 28.31 -36.14 -16.92
C ALA A 878 26.95 -35.58 -16.43
N GLU A 879 26.92 -35.11 -15.18
CA GLU A 879 25.73 -34.56 -14.53
C GLU A 879 25.19 -33.36 -15.33
N VAL A 880 24.09 -33.57 -16.06
CA VAL A 880 23.31 -32.50 -16.70
C VAL A 880 22.90 -31.49 -15.61
N PRO A 881 23.25 -30.20 -15.74
CA PRO A 881 22.84 -29.18 -14.79
C PRO A 881 21.31 -29.11 -14.67
N ASP A 882 20.80 -29.13 -13.45
CA ASP A 882 19.38 -28.85 -13.19
C ASP A 882 19.17 -27.32 -13.24
N HIS A 883 18.82 -26.83 -14.43
CA HIS A 883 18.63 -25.40 -14.71
C HIS A 883 17.50 -24.78 -13.90
N TRP A 884 16.47 -25.57 -13.57
CA TRP A 884 15.36 -25.15 -12.72
C TRP A 884 15.84 -24.93 -11.29
N LEU A 885 16.54 -25.92 -10.72
CA LEU A 885 17.06 -25.82 -9.36
C LEU A 885 17.99 -24.61 -9.20
N ALA A 886 18.87 -24.36 -10.18
CA ALA A 886 19.77 -23.21 -10.16
C ALA A 886 19.04 -21.86 -10.22
N TYR A 887 17.98 -21.76 -11.04
CA TYR A 887 17.14 -20.56 -11.12
C TYR A 887 16.42 -20.30 -9.78
N VAL A 888 15.79 -21.31 -9.19
CA VAL A 888 15.09 -21.18 -7.90
C VAL A 888 16.06 -20.84 -6.77
N SER A 889 17.27 -21.42 -6.75
CA SER A 889 18.33 -21.05 -5.82
C SER A 889 18.72 -19.57 -5.92
N CYS A 890 18.87 -19.02 -7.14
CA CYS A 890 19.17 -17.60 -7.35
C CYS A 890 18.06 -16.68 -6.83
N MET A 891 16.80 -17.01 -7.12
CA MET A 891 15.65 -16.23 -6.63
C MET A 891 15.54 -16.29 -5.11
N THR A 892 15.64 -17.49 -4.52
CA THR A 892 15.58 -17.70 -3.06
C THR A 892 16.70 -16.92 -2.37
N ALA A 893 17.94 -16.97 -2.89
CA ALA A 893 19.08 -16.28 -2.27
C ALA A 893 18.88 -14.76 -2.28
N SER A 894 18.32 -14.22 -3.36
CA SER A 894 18.01 -12.81 -3.49
C SER A 894 16.97 -12.37 -2.46
N VAL A 895 15.91 -13.16 -2.27
CA VAL A 895 14.86 -12.89 -1.28
C VAL A 895 15.43 -12.99 0.15
N SER A 896 16.13 -14.07 0.50
CA SER A 896 16.70 -14.24 1.84
C SER A 896 17.70 -13.15 2.22
N LEU A 897 18.56 -12.72 1.29
CA LEU A 897 19.52 -11.65 1.55
C LEU A 897 18.83 -10.30 1.80
N ARG A 898 17.75 -10.02 1.07
CA ARG A 898 16.95 -8.81 1.27
C ARG A 898 16.22 -8.81 2.60
N SER A 899 15.57 -9.91 2.96
CA SER A 899 14.86 -10.05 4.24
C SER A 899 15.80 -9.93 5.43
N TRP A 900 17.04 -10.39 5.32
CA TRP A 900 18.05 -10.23 6.37
C TRP A 900 18.55 -8.78 6.53
N ARG A 901 18.64 -8.01 5.43
CA ARG A 901 19.19 -6.65 5.43
C ARG A 901 18.15 -5.55 5.66
N ARG A 902 16.85 -5.84 5.54
CA ARG A 902 15.77 -4.94 5.95
C ARG A 902 15.65 -4.95 7.47
N VAL A 903 16.57 -4.27 8.15
CA VAL A 903 16.35 -3.84 9.54
C VAL A 903 15.70 -2.45 9.44
N PRO A 904 14.49 -2.24 9.96
CA PRO A 904 13.92 -0.90 10.00
C PRO A 904 14.80 -0.04 10.90
N CYS A 905 15.49 0.96 10.32
CA CYS A 905 15.88 2.13 11.08
C CYS A 905 14.58 2.92 11.32
N SER A 906 13.84 2.56 12.37
CA SER A 906 12.79 3.41 12.88
C SER A 906 13.41 4.72 13.36
N GLU A 907 12.80 5.85 13.01
CA GLU A 907 13.30 7.20 13.27
C GLU A 907 13.69 7.52 14.74
N PRO A 908 13.18 6.90 15.84
CA PRO A 908 13.69 7.29 17.15
C PRO A 908 15.16 6.87 17.38
N ILE A 909 15.70 5.92 16.61
CA ILE A 909 17.10 5.47 16.76
C ILE A 909 18.09 6.45 16.08
N CYS A 910 17.64 7.20 15.07
CA CYS A 910 18.51 8.09 14.29
C CYS A 910 18.26 9.59 14.53
N SER A 911 17.10 10.00 15.07
CA SER A 911 16.75 11.42 15.24
C SER A 911 17.22 12.04 16.57
N SER A 912 17.66 11.24 17.56
CA SER A 912 18.35 11.79 18.72
C SER A 912 19.76 12.25 18.30
N GLY A 913 19.90 13.55 18.04
CA GLY A 913 21.13 14.24 17.67
C GLY A 913 22.24 14.21 18.76
N ARG A 914 22.49 13.07 19.40
CA ARG A 914 23.59 12.82 20.35
C ARG A 914 24.53 11.67 19.94
N PHE A 915 24.40 11.09 18.75
CA PHE A 915 25.47 10.28 18.17
C PHE A 915 26.34 11.12 17.23
N SER A 916 27.20 11.95 17.83
CA SER A 916 28.32 12.55 17.11
C SER A 916 29.18 11.45 16.48
N ALA A 917 29.34 11.50 15.16
CA ALA A 917 30.19 10.63 14.33
C ALA A 917 31.71 10.72 14.65
N ARG A 918 32.10 11.22 15.84
CA ARG A 918 33.49 11.23 16.32
C ARG A 918 33.84 10.04 17.24
N ASN A 919 32.88 9.31 17.80
CA ASN A 919 33.19 8.23 18.78
C ASN A 919 33.03 6.79 18.26
N THR A 920 32.46 6.57 17.07
CA THR A 920 32.41 5.22 16.45
C THR A 920 33.64 4.90 15.59
N TYR A 921 34.48 5.89 15.26
CA TYR A 921 35.76 5.68 14.57
C TYR A 921 36.89 5.15 15.48
N SER A 922 36.77 5.25 16.82
CA SER A 922 37.79 4.75 17.76
C SER A 922 37.48 3.38 18.35
N ALA A 923 36.22 2.94 18.36
CA ALA A 923 35.82 1.65 18.94
C ALA A 923 36.01 0.44 18.00
N TRP A 924 36.11 0.66 16.68
CA TRP A 924 36.35 -0.42 15.70
C TRP A 924 37.81 -0.59 15.26
N HIS A 925 38.70 0.34 15.61
CA HIS A 925 40.15 0.25 15.33
C HIS A 925 41.01 -0.25 16.50
N GLY A 926 40.46 -0.41 17.70
CA GLY A 926 41.21 -0.79 18.91
C GLY A 926 41.39 -2.30 19.18
N ARG A 927 40.82 -3.21 18.36
CA ARG A 927 40.89 -4.68 18.60
C ARG A 927 41.38 -5.52 17.41
N TRP A 928 41.93 -4.89 16.38
CA TRP A 928 42.59 -5.59 15.25
C TRP A 928 44.08 -5.22 15.07
N ALA A 929 44.70 -4.60 16.08
CA ALA A 929 46.13 -4.27 16.11
C ALA A 929 46.93 -5.04 17.18
N GLY A 930 46.36 -6.14 17.72
CA GLY A 930 47.01 -6.99 18.74
C GLY A 930 47.10 -8.47 18.37
N MET A 931 46.88 -8.83 17.10
CA MET A 931 47.12 -10.16 16.54
C MET A 931 47.63 -10.00 15.09
N LEU A 932 48.82 -9.40 14.99
CA LEU A 932 49.84 -9.71 13.99
C LEU A 932 51.15 -9.89 14.76
#